data_AF-A0A844KIW2-F1
#
_entry.id   AF-A0A844KIW2-F1
#
_cell.length_a   1.000
_cell.length_b   1.000
_cell.length_c   1.000
_cell.angle_alpha   90.00
_cell.angle_beta   90.00
_cell.angle_gamma   90.00
#
_symmetry.space_group_name_H-M   'P 1'
#
loop_
_entity.id
_entity.type
_entity.pdbx_description
1 polymer ?
#
loop_
_entity_poly.entity_id
_entity_poly.type
_entity_poly.pdbx_seq_one_letter_code
_entity_poly.pdbx_strand_id
1 'polypeptide(L)'
;MRDRFNERYIAAIKADCMHECCLESGFVKLSKADTFIEYCFEMACAHMNRGLDVLTEWRYRKDQYCKITDTIIYDFAHYSKHDSSHSVSILETIELVIGDERIVKLSRGDLWLLLESAYSHDIGMALTGKELHDLWSDPDFKEYLLACLTSKDPDLKEAASYYQKMDELLRSKTNMRHTEDKNRKDIFEECWPNRIVEYVKWLVSDYVRRQHSKRNVKVRERVVAEDNSEVPRRLYEIVALVSELHTYDGYDAIMERLRYREKGIGAELIYPRFTAALLRLGDVLDVENNRFSLYSVEHMEQMPGLSSTHMLKHEAISHIIITSEEIQVEAESDQIEVCKCAQDWFHLIEQEVQDLIYSWNEIAPPLLRGCTLKRSHCHVYLLDSNNKKHAYHLGRQKRFEVDKEKLTDLLAGANFYTNRMDFIREYLQNAMDATRMQLWKDIMQGLCGERIMELAKEGNLQPFDISKEIYDRYEVQLKVESIPGDYDNLLITVEDRGIGMEEDCMAVISIIGTGWRGRRQYDRMIQEMPRWMRPTGGFGIGIQSAFMVTSSVTIMTQTENETVGRKITLNAPKSGGEVITEEYQLGHHGTKIEIKVPVDIFLRWNSEIAQNDKTKVRYDRVEVERQNIESNVYADKVGFDEENIKGYTRKVLLSYLNQIIPEPLIAIAVYVQGYEKKRYYINEVPYHVKELTWNDKRYQILSRWNESNVSKNQLYLKAWDCEEEVLVTIRKRTSGSNGKMTICYKNVRMTGVENPLSALDEVLDISLDFMGLQAKRDLKIHRNEFREDFSLEEYIVRYLQLYFHSSLEHSGEYDMKMRLLQMLYLPDSDMDIFWEYIEKNLEDYKTDLIDGYQISIKKKKIPDDVLSEAVREVEQIEPTNGELEGKLEEAPVLRENEGFSQGLNLADISIKEIKRNILEVYKEYFQRKEKGGGLLVASNDRSSYTAEELKTYQHTDVQTWIMQHMHLEQDEWKFNENINEKEDDHVLYYLIQNGIIIENFLWKLLQDREELEKQKIAVNVRGEKENKRVVFWKFEKKLPTGKKYNSLREFYLRSWSDLQGSFFTEYPEEFSLLEVTEIPYISRQIDKQTCYIIRPMTAEWIYQFSQRNAYNIHMGRKYITKDAFIKEVMGNDWLHPTEEFGYLMRWVSKYAKHEATRRNMQLIWDMYTKYVGGIFDENKDMMLSNKDVWNEMVDKMKRNK
;
A
#
# COMPACT_ATOMS: atom_id res chain seq x y z
N MET A 1 -32.30 -54.32 -18.07
CA MET A 1 -30.84 -54.49 -18.21
C MET A 1 -30.57 -55.61 -19.20
N ARG A 2 -29.91 -56.71 -18.82
CA ARG A 2 -29.43 -57.84 -19.67
C ARG A 2 -30.17 -58.08 -20.99
N ASP A 3 -31.47 -58.39 -20.98
CA ASP A 3 -32.21 -58.72 -22.22
C ASP A 3 -32.24 -57.54 -23.21
N ARG A 4 -32.36 -56.30 -22.72
CA ARG A 4 -32.26 -55.08 -23.55
C ARG A 4 -30.86 -54.86 -24.11
N PHE A 5 -29.79 -55.20 -23.37
CA PHE A 5 -28.42 -55.10 -23.89
C PHE A 5 -28.18 -56.15 -24.98
N ASN A 6 -28.70 -57.36 -24.81
CA ASN A 6 -28.68 -58.39 -25.85
C ASN A 6 -29.51 -57.96 -27.09
N GLU A 7 -30.66 -57.32 -26.91
CA GLU A 7 -31.47 -56.73 -28.00
C GLU A 7 -30.70 -55.61 -28.74
N ARG A 8 -30.11 -54.65 -28.02
CA ARG A 8 -29.22 -53.60 -28.57
C ARG A 8 -28.07 -54.21 -29.38
N TYR A 9 -27.38 -55.21 -28.83
CA TYR A 9 -26.22 -55.88 -29.44
C TYR A 9 -26.60 -56.59 -30.74
N ILE A 10 -27.70 -57.36 -30.72
CA ILE A 10 -28.20 -58.08 -31.89
C ILE A 10 -28.72 -57.10 -32.97
N ALA A 11 -29.30 -55.96 -32.60
CA ALA A 11 -29.69 -54.92 -33.54
C ALA A 11 -28.47 -54.26 -34.21
N ALA A 12 -27.49 -53.83 -33.40
CA ALA A 12 -26.27 -53.17 -33.87
C ALA A 12 -25.44 -54.03 -34.83
N ILE A 13 -25.29 -55.33 -34.54
CA ILE A 13 -24.57 -56.25 -35.44
C ILE A 13 -25.35 -56.51 -36.73
N LYS A 14 -26.69 -56.58 -36.69
CA LYS A 14 -27.51 -56.80 -37.89
C LYS A 14 -27.46 -55.62 -38.87
N ALA A 15 -27.16 -54.41 -38.40
CA ALA A 15 -26.99 -53.24 -39.26
C ALA A 15 -25.71 -53.31 -40.13
N ASP A 16 -24.66 -54.02 -39.67
CA ASP A 16 -23.31 -53.95 -40.29
C ASP A 16 -23.01 -55.03 -41.36
N CYS A 17 -24.07 -55.70 -41.84
CA CYS A 17 -24.14 -56.65 -42.98
C CYS A 17 -23.84 -58.14 -42.74
N MET A 18 -24.63 -58.96 -43.46
CA MET A 18 -24.37 -60.33 -43.93
C MET A 18 -23.35 -61.21 -43.17
N HIS A 19 -23.75 -61.80 -42.04
CA HIS A 19 -23.40 -63.19 -41.69
C HIS A 19 -24.41 -63.79 -40.68
N GLU A 20 -25.14 -64.82 -41.08
CA GLU A 20 -25.94 -65.65 -40.14
C GLU A 20 -25.03 -66.73 -39.52
N CYS A 21 -24.43 -66.46 -38.35
CA CYS A 21 -23.72 -67.47 -37.58
C CYS A 21 -24.03 -67.41 -36.07
N CYS A 22 -24.84 -68.38 -35.64
CA CYS A 22 -24.82 -69.04 -34.32
C CYS A 22 -24.32 -68.24 -33.09
N LEU A 23 -25.22 -67.48 -32.45
CA LEU A 23 -25.08 -67.16 -31.02
C LEU A 23 -25.51 -68.38 -30.18
N GLU A 24 -24.57 -69.03 -29.50
CA GLU A 24 -24.89 -70.12 -28.57
C GLU A 24 -25.53 -69.58 -27.27
N SER A 25 -26.61 -70.23 -26.84
CA SER A 25 -27.51 -69.74 -25.78
C SER A 25 -27.01 -69.88 -24.33
N GLY A 26 -25.70 -70.11 -24.15
CA GLY A 26 -25.04 -70.31 -22.86
C GLY A 26 -24.65 -69.03 -22.14
N PHE A 27 -23.84 -68.17 -22.79
CA PHE A 27 -23.18 -67.02 -22.15
C PHE A 27 -24.17 -65.96 -21.63
N VAL A 28 -25.24 -65.69 -22.37
CA VAL A 28 -26.18 -64.58 -22.15
C VAL A 28 -26.82 -64.60 -20.74
N LYS A 29 -26.97 -65.78 -20.12
CA LYS A 29 -27.71 -65.96 -18.86
C LYS A 29 -26.98 -65.45 -17.60
N LEU A 30 -25.68 -65.17 -17.67
CA LEU A 30 -24.83 -64.86 -16.50
C LEU A 30 -24.13 -63.50 -16.56
N SER A 31 -24.46 -62.64 -17.53
CA SER A 31 -23.87 -61.31 -17.70
C SER A 31 -23.91 -60.46 -16.42
N LYS A 32 -22.84 -59.73 -16.11
CA LYS A 32 -22.75 -58.82 -14.96
C LYS A 32 -22.63 -57.34 -15.36
N ALA A 33 -22.64 -57.05 -16.65
CA ALA A 33 -22.55 -55.72 -17.21
C ALA A 33 -23.64 -54.78 -16.64
N ASP A 34 -23.20 -53.65 -16.11
CA ASP A 34 -24.09 -52.55 -15.71
C ASP A 34 -24.46 -51.67 -16.92
N THR A 35 -23.55 -51.55 -17.89
CA THR A 35 -23.68 -50.74 -19.12
C THR A 35 -23.62 -51.60 -20.40
N PHE A 36 -23.97 -51.05 -21.56
CA PHE A 36 -23.83 -51.72 -22.85
C PHE A 36 -22.38 -51.78 -23.34
N ILE A 37 -21.52 -50.82 -22.97
CA ILE A 37 -20.07 -50.93 -23.22
C ILE A 37 -19.49 -52.14 -22.47
N GLU A 38 -19.88 -52.35 -21.21
CA GLU A 38 -19.54 -53.56 -20.45
C GLU A 38 -20.09 -54.82 -21.12
N TYR A 39 -21.34 -54.79 -21.60
CA TYR A 39 -21.93 -55.93 -22.29
C TYR A 39 -21.18 -56.28 -23.59
N CYS A 40 -20.77 -55.27 -24.36
CA CYS A 40 -19.94 -55.44 -25.55
C CYS A 40 -18.56 -56.03 -25.19
N PHE A 41 -17.96 -55.61 -24.06
CA PHE A 41 -16.71 -56.17 -23.57
C PHE A 41 -16.85 -57.63 -23.10
N GLU A 42 -17.94 -57.97 -22.38
CA GLU A 42 -18.25 -59.35 -21.99
C GLU A 42 -18.38 -60.26 -23.23
N MET A 43 -19.09 -59.80 -24.27
CA MET A 43 -19.26 -60.54 -25.53
C MET A 43 -17.94 -60.65 -26.33
N ALA A 44 -17.17 -59.56 -26.44
CA ALA A 44 -15.88 -59.57 -27.13
C ALA A 44 -14.87 -60.51 -26.43
N CYS A 45 -14.92 -60.61 -25.10
CA CYS A 45 -14.17 -61.59 -24.32
C CYS A 45 -14.66 -63.03 -24.53
N ALA A 46 -15.98 -63.26 -24.64
CA ALA A 46 -16.54 -64.60 -24.85
C ALA A 46 -16.07 -65.27 -26.16
N HIS A 47 -15.73 -64.47 -27.17
CA HIS A 47 -15.32 -64.95 -28.50
C HIS A 47 -13.80 -65.07 -28.70
N MET A 48 -12.97 -64.92 -27.66
CA MET A 48 -11.50 -64.96 -27.77
C MET A 48 -10.81 -65.93 -26.81
N ASN A 49 -9.69 -66.50 -27.26
CA ASN A 49 -8.81 -67.31 -26.41
C ASN A 49 -8.32 -66.47 -25.22
N ARG A 50 -8.38 -67.04 -24.01
CA ARG A 50 -8.17 -66.37 -22.70
C ARG A 50 -9.01 -65.12 -22.42
N GLY A 51 -10.09 -64.90 -23.17
CA GLY A 51 -10.96 -63.74 -22.94
C GLY A 51 -11.71 -63.80 -21.60
N LEU A 52 -12.02 -65.00 -21.10
CA LEU A 52 -12.63 -65.16 -19.77
C LEU A 52 -11.69 -64.74 -18.62
N ASP A 53 -10.38 -64.96 -18.79
CA ASP A 53 -9.36 -64.60 -17.80
C ASP A 53 -9.23 -63.07 -17.73
N VAL A 54 -9.07 -62.41 -18.89
CA VAL A 54 -9.08 -60.93 -19.04
C VAL A 54 -10.35 -60.30 -18.47
N LEU A 55 -11.52 -60.90 -18.72
CA LEU A 55 -12.80 -60.44 -18.15
C LEU A 55 -12.88 -60.62 -16.63
N THR A 56 -12.20 -61.63 -16.08
CA THR A 56 -12.18 -61.89 -14.64
C THR A 56 -11.25 -60.91 -13.93
N GLU A 57 -10.04 -60.66 -14.46
CA GLU A 57 -9.12 -59.63 -13.95
C GLU A 57 -9.78 -58.25 -13.95
N TRP A 58 -10.40 -57.84 -15.07
CA TRP A 58 -11.10 -56.54 -15.14
C TRP A 58 -12.27 -56.44 -14.14
N ARG A 59 -13.08 -57.50 -13.99
CA ARG A 59 -14.17 -57.50 -12.99
C ARG A 59 -13.66 -57.39 -11.55
N TYR A 60 -12.52 -58.02 -11.23
CA TYR A 60 -11.90 -57.89 -9.92
C TYR A 60 -11.38 -56.45 -9.69
N ARG A 61 -10.74 -55.86 -10.71
CA ARG A 61 -10.30 -54.45 -10.67
C ARG A 61 -11.47 -53.48 -10.51
N LYS A 62 -12.57 -53.64 -11.26
CA LYS A 62 -13.81 -52.84 -11.10
C LYS A 62 -14.33 -52.92 -9.65
N ASP A 63 -14.40 -54.11 -9.05
CA ASP A 63 -14.81 -54.29 -7.65
C ASP A 63 -13.88 -53.57 -6.66
N GLN A 64 -12.56 -53.56 -6.91
CA GLN A 64 -11.61 -52.75 -6.12
C GLN A 64 -11.78 -51.25 -6.35
N TYR A 65 -12.00 -50.80 -7.59
CA TYR A 65 -12.17 -49.39 -7.93
C TYR A 65 -13.44 -48.80 -7.29
N CYS A 66 -14.59 -49.47 -7.42
CA CYS A 66 -15.83 -49.05 -6.75
C CYS A 66 -15.61 -48.87 -5.23
N LYS A 67 -14.98 -49.86 -4.57
CA LYS A 67 -14.69 -49.79 -3.13
C LYS A 67 -13.70 -48.70 -2.72
N ILE A 68 -12.87 -48.21 -3.64
CA ILE A 68 -12.01 -47.04 -3.43
C ILE A 68 -12.82 -45.76 -3.62
N THR A 69 -13.61 -45.65 -4.69
CA THR A 69 -14.45 -44.46 -4.96
C THR A 69 -15.53 -44.25 -3.89
N ASP A 70 -16.11 -45.32 -3.34
CA ASP A 70 -17.11 -45.27 -2.26
C ASP A 70 -16.56 -44.58 -0.99
N THR A 71 -15.24 -44.49 -0.81
CA THR A 71 -14.62 -43.78 0.32
C THR A 71 -14.49 -42.27 0.12
N ILE A 72 -14.62 -41.76 -1.11
CA ILE A 72 -14.46 -40.33 -1.42
C ILE A 72 -15.47 -39.47 -0.64
N ILE A 73 -16.66 -40.00 -0.37
CA ILE A 73 -17.73 -39.28 0.33
C ILE A 73 -17.36 -38.87 1.77
N TYR A 74 -16.37 -39.51 2.41
CA TYR A 74 -15.98 -39.18 3.78
C TYR A 74 -15.31 -37.79 3.90
N ASP A 75 -14.54 -37.39 2.89
CA ASP A 75 -13.82 -36.10 2.86
C ASP A 75 -14.49 -35.09 1.92
N PHE A 76 -15.15 -35.56 0.86
CA PHE A 76 -15.72 -34.75 -0.22
C PHE A 76 -17.25 -34.62 -0.18
N ALA A 77 -17.88 -34.75 1.00
CA ALA A 77 -19.35 -34.72 1.18
C ALA A 77 -20.08 -33.49 0.61
N HIS A 78 -19.37 -32.38 0.39
CA HIS A 78 -19.87 -31.12 -0.21
C HIS A 78 -19.73 -31.05 -1.75
N TYR A 79 -19.07 -32.02 -2.39
CA TYR A 79 -19.01 -32.12 -3.84
C TYR A 79 -20.14 -33.02 -4.39
N SER A 80 -20.25 -33.10 -5.71
CA SER A 80 -21.05 -34.13 -6.38
C SER A 80 -20.56 -35.55 -6.03
N LYS A 81 -21.35 -36.56 -6.40
CA LYS A 81 -20.98 -37.98 -6.32
C LYS A 81 -19.84 -38.27 -7.29
N HIS A 82 -18.76 -38.83 -6.75
CA HIS A 82 -17.62 -39.39 -7.49
C HIS A 82 -17.50 -40.89 -7.15
N ASP A 83 -18.65 -41.54 -6.88
CA ASP A 83 -18.77 -42.97 -6.61
C ASP A 83 -19.02 -43.77 -7.90
N SER A 84 -19.21 -45.09 -7.77
CA SER A 84 -19.39 -45.98 -8.94
C SER A 84 -20.57 -45.63 -9.86
N SER A 85 -21.57 -44.84 -9.41
CA SER A 85 -22.65 -44.34 -10.27
C SER A 85 -22.19 -43.27 -11.26
N HIS A 86 -21.16 -42.48 -10.93
CA HIS A 86 -20.56 -41.50 -11.84
C HIS A 86 -19.88 -42.19 -13.03
N SER A 87 -19.08 -43.22 -12.77
CA SER A 87 -18.45 -44.03 -13.84
C SER A 87 -19.48 -44.71 -14.76
N VAL A 88 -20.66 -45.06 -14.24
CA VAL A 88 -21.79 -45.55 -15.05
C VAL A 88 -22.37 -44.44 -15.92
N SER A 89 -22.67 -43.27 -15.36
CA SER A 89 -23.18 -42.11 -16.12
C SER A 89 -22.25 -41.67 -17.25
N ILE A 90 -20.92 -41.63 -17.00
CA ILE A 90 -19.90 -41.40 -18.03
C ILE A 90 -20.01 -42.42 -19.18
N LEU A 91 -20.12 -43.71 -18.84
CA LEU A 91 -20.18 -44.79 -19.85
C LEU A 91 -21.50 -44.76 -20.63
N GLU A 92 -22.66 -44.56 -19.98
CA GLU A 92 -23.96 -44.41 -20.64
C GLU A 92 -24.00 -43.14 -21.51
N THR A 93 -23.30 -42.07 -21.12
CA THR A 93 -23.12 -40.87 -21.95
C THR A 93 -22.26 -41.13 -23.18
N ILE A 94 -21.14 -41.86 -23.03
CA ILE A 94 -20.31 -42.30 -24.16
C ILE A 94 -21.11 -43.23 -25.10
N GLU A 95 -22.01 -44.05 -24.57
CA GLU A 95 -22.93 -44.86 -25.40
C GLU A 95 -23.82 -44.00 -26.29
N LEU A 96 -24.39 -42.93 -25.75
CA LEU A 96 -25.25 -42.02 -26.50
C LEU A 96 -24.47 -41.25 -27.57
N VAL A 97 -23.25 -40.78 -27.26
CA VAL A 97 -22.39 -40.03 -28.19
C VAL A 97 -21.81 -40.90 -29.32
N ILE A 98 -21.50 -42.17 -29.05
CA ILE A 98 -20.93 -43.08 -30.06
C ILE A 98 -22.01 -43.88 -30.80
N GLY A 99 -23.06 -44.34 -30.12
CA GLY A 99 -24.14 -45.14 -30.67
C GLY A 99 -23.78 -46.62 -30.90
N ASP A 100 -24.72 -47.51 -30.63
CA ASP A 100 -24.50 -48.96 -30.53
C ASP A 100 -23.77 -49.58 -31.73
N GLU A 101 -24.13 -49.18 -32.96
CA GLU A 101 -23.51 -49.65 -34.21
C GLU A 101 -22.01 -49.35 -34.33
N ARG A 102 -21.51 -48.35 -33.58
CA ARG A 102 -20.08 -47.98 -33.53
C ARG A 102 -19.38 -48.65 -32.33
N ILE A 103 -20.09 -48.84 -31.21
CA ILE A 103 -19.54 -49.51 -30.01
C ILE A 103 -19.20 -50.97 -30.31
N VAL A 104 -20.07 -51.70 -31.03
CA VAL A 104 -19.81 -53.10 -31.43
C VAL A 104 -18.65 -53.27 -32.42
N LYS A 105 -18.06 -52.18 -32.92
CA LYS A 105 -16.88 -52.16 -33.82
C LYS A 105 -15.56 -51.90 -33.10
N LEU A 106 -15.60 -51.55 -31.82
CA LEU A 106 -14.41 -51.36 -30.99
C LEU A 106 -13.74 -52.70 -30.69
N SER A 107 -12.41 -52.72 -30.58
CA SER A 107 -11.70 -53.93 -30.16
C SER A 107 -12.00 -54.24 -28.69
N ARG A 108 -11.75 -55.49 -28.26
CA ARG A 108 -11.79 -55.85 -26.83
C ARG A 108 -10.81 -54.97 -26.04
N GLY A 109 -9.66 -54.65 -26.63
CA GLY A 109 -8.69 -53.71 -26.07
C GLY A 109 -9.21 -52.27 -25.94
N ASP A 110 -9.95 -51.74 -26.91
CA ASP A 110 -10.52 -50.38 -26.85
C ASP A 110 -11.64 -50.30 -25.81
N LEU A 111 -12.54 -51.30 -25.79
CA LEU A 111 -13.60 -51.44 -24.79
C LEU A 111 -13.00 -51.56 -23.39
N TRP A 112 -11.98 -52.40 -23.21
CA TRP A 112 -11.23 -52.51 -21.96
C TRP A 112 -10.61 -51.17 -21.54
N LEU A 113 -9.99 -50.44 -22.48
CA LEU A 113 -9.32 -49.17 -22.18
C LEU A 113 -10.32 -48.11 -21.72
N LEU A 114 -11.49 -48.03 -22.35
CA LEU A 114 -12.61 -47.17 -21.91
C LEU A 114 -13.09 -47.54 -20.51
N LEU A 115 -13.37 -48.83 -20.26
CA LEU A 115 -13.91 -49.31 -18.98
C LEU A 115 -12.92 -49.14 -17.82
N GLU A 116 -11.67 -49.53 -18.01
CA GLU A 116 -10.62 -49.34 -17.00
C GLU A 116 -10.42 -47.84 -16.74
N SER A 117 -10.45 -46.98 -17.76
CA SER A 117 -10.31 -45.52 -17.57
C SER A 117 -11.48 -44.90 -16.81
N ALA A 118 -12.73 -45.19 -17.20
CA ALA A 118 -13.93 -44.61 -16.59
C ALA A 118 -14.06 -44.97 -15.09
N TYR A 119 -13.82 -46.25 -14.73
CA TYR A 119 -13.86 -46.68 -13.33
C TYR A 119 -12.65 -46.24 -12.50
N SER A 120 -11.56 -45.80 -13.12
CA SER A 120 -10.31 -45.52 -12.39
C SER A 120 -9.80 -44.08 -12.47
N HIS A 121 -10.51 -43.14 -13.10
CA HIS A 121 -10.04 -41.75 -13.21
C HIS A 121 -10.05 -41.00 -11.86
N ASP A 122 -11.17 -41.06 -11.15
CA ASP A 122 -11.41 -40.33 -9.89
C ASP A 122 -10.73 -40.90 -8.64
N ILE A 123 -10.17 -42.12 -8.71
CA ILE A 123 -9.61 -42.81 -7.52
C ILE A 123 -8.54 -41.99 -6.81
N GLY A 124 -7.88 -41.07 -7.52
CA GLY A 124 -6.93 -40.11 -6.98
C GLY A 124 -7.52 -39.05 -6.05
N MET A 125 -8.85 -38.99 -5.86
CA MET A 125 -9.49 -38.24 -4.78
C MET A 125 -9.41 -39.00 -3.46
N ALA A 126 -9.52 -40.33 -3.47
CA ALA A 126 -9.60 -41.15 -2.26
C ALA A 126 -8.37 -41.00 -1.35
N LEU A 127 -8.60 -40.81 -0.05
CA LEU A 127 -7.58 -40.63 0.97
C LEU A 127 -7.54 -41.85 1.91
N THR A 128 -6.36 -42.12 2.45
CA THR A 128 -6.23 -42.98 3.65
C THR A 128 -5.96 -42.10 4.86
N GLY A 129 -6.35 -42.55 6.06
CA GLY A 129 -6.04 -41.83 7.30
C GLY A 129 -4.54 -41.57 7.51
N LYS A 130 -3.66 -42.42 6.97
CA LYS A 130 -2.21 -42.17 6.92
C LYS A 130 -1.87 -41.01 5.99
N GLU A 131 -2.39 -40.98 4.76
CA GLU A 131 -2.15 -39.84 3.85
C GLU A 131 -2.68 -38.53 4.40
N LEU A 132 -3.87 -38.54 5.02
CA LEU A 132 -4.43 -37.36 5.66
C LEU A 132 -3.53 -36.84 6.79
N HIS A 133 -2.99 -37.74 7.62
CA HIS A 133 -2.00 -37.41 8.65
C HIS A 133 -0.70 -36.84 8.05
N ASP A 134 -0.13 -37.53 7.05
CA ASP A 134 1.14 -37.16 6.45
C ASP A 134 1.04 -35.82 5.67
N LEU A 135 -0.13 -35.51 5.10
CA LEU A 135 -0.46 -34.24 4.45
C LEU A 135 -0.32 -33.03 5.39
N TRP A 136 -0.67 -33.15 6.68
CA TRP A 136 -0.43 -32.08 7.65
C TRP A 136 1.05 -31.84 7.97
N SER A 137 1.94 -32.74 7.54
CA SER A 137 3.40 -32.54 7.60
C SER A 137 3.97 -31.93 6.30
N ASP A 138 3.27 -32.05 5.18
CA ASP A 138 3.69 -31.62 3.84
C ASP A 138 3.97 -30.09 3.77
N PRO A 139 5.17 -29.65 3.33
CA PRO A 139 5.48 -28.24 3.12
C PRO A 139 4.57 -27.54 2.10
N ASP A 140 4.13 -28.24 1.04
CA ASP A 140 3.39 -27.62 -0.05
C ASP A 140 1.90 -27.48 0.30
N PHE A 141 1.36 -28.38 1.14
CA PHE A 141 0.06 -28.17 1.78
C PHE A 141 0.08 -26.98 2.74
N LYS A 142 1.16 -26.79 3.50
CA LYS A 142 1.32 -25.62 4.39
C LYS A 142 1.41 -24.30 3.62
N GLU A 143 2.11 -24.28 2.49
CA GLU A 143 2.10 -23.10 1.61
C GLU A 143 0.70 -22.83 1.04
N TYR A 144 -0.04 -23.87 0.65
CA TYR A 144 -1.44 -23.74 0.23
C TYR A 144 -2.35 -23.16 1.32
N LEU A 145 -2.22 -23.61 2.58
CA LEU A 145 -2.98 -23.04 3.71
C LEU A 145 -2.71 -21.53 3.89
N LEU A 146 -1.44 -21.11 3.77
CA LEU A 146 -1.06 -19.70 3.81
C LEU A 146 -1.59 -18.91 2.60
N ALA A 147 -1.62 -19.51 1.41
CA ALA A 147 -2.22 -18.89 0.22
C ALA A 147 -3.73 -18.65 0.41
N CYS A 148 -4.45 -19.60 1.03
CA CYS A 148 -5.89 -19.49 1.29
C CYS A 148 -6.28 -18.28 2.15
N LEU A 149 -5.42 -17.83 3.08
CA LEU A 149 -5.62 -16.57 3.84
C LEU A 149 -5.76 -15.34 2.94
N THR A 150 -5.25 -15.41 1.70
CA THR A 150 -5.35 -14.35 0.68
C THR A 150 -6.23 -14.73 -0.51
N SER A 151 -7.01 -15.81 -0.40
CA SER A 151 -7.90 -16.28 -1.47
C SER A 151 -8.95 -15.24 -1.86
N LYS A 152 -9.41 -15.35 -3.11
CA LYS A 152 -10.63 -14.67 -3.60
C LYS A 152 -11.90 -15.46 -3.26
N ASP A 153 -11.75 -16.74 -2.97
CA ASP A 153 -12.80 -17.59 -2.43
C ASP A 153 -13.00 -17.26 -0.94
N PRO A 154 -14.21 -16.87 -0.51
CA PRO A 154 -14.46 -16.48 0.87
C PRO A 154 -14.48 -17.67 1.82
N ASP A 155 -14.98 -18.84 1.38
CA ASP A 155 -15.13 -20.05 2.21
C ASP A 155 -13.74 -20.60 2.57
N LEU A 156 -12.85 -20.74 1.59
CA LEU A 156 -11.47 -21.19 1.82
C LEU A 156 -10.67 -20.20 2.66
N LYS A 157 -10.94 -18.89 2.53
CA LYS A 157 -10.29 -17.86 3.32
C LYS A 157 -10.75 -17.88 4.77
N GLU A 158 -12.05 -18.02 5.02
CA GLU A 158 -12.61 -18.16 6.36
C GLU A 158 -12.07 -19.43 7.05
N ALA A 159 -12.13 -20.57 6.35
CA ALA A 159 -11.61 -21.84 6.83
C ALA A 159 -10.12 -21.76 7.23
N ALA A 160 -9.27 -21.18 6.38
CA ALA A 160 -7.84 -20.99 6.68
C ALA A 160 -7.60 -20.03 7.86
N SER A 161 -8.35 -18.93 7.92
CA SER A 161 -8.23 -17.93 9.00
C SER A 161 -8.67 -18.51 10.35
N TYR A 162 -9.74 -19.30 10.37
CA TYR A 162 -10.24 -19.98 11.57
C TYR A 162 -9.27 -21.10 12.01
N TYR A 163 -8.72 -21.88 11.06
CA TYR A 163 -7.68 -22.85 11.35
C TYR A 163 -6.45 -22.20 12.02
N GLN A 164 -5.94 -21.10 11.46
CA GLN A 164 -4.80 -20.37 12.03
C GLN A 164 -5.11 -19.87 13.46
N LYS A 165 -6.26 -19.20 13.65
CA LYS A 165 -6.74 -18.74 14.97
C LYS A 165 -6.75 -19.90 15.99
N MET A 166 -7.21 -21.08 15.58
CA MET A 166 -7.29 -22.25 16.45
C MET A 166 -5.92 -22.86 16.77
N ASP A 167 -5.02 -22.96 15.79
CA ASP A 167 -3.65 -23.45 15.99
C ASP A 167 -2.84 -22.53 16.93
N GLU A 168 -2.95 -21.20 16.76
CA GLU A 168 -2.35 -20.20 17.64
C GLU A 168 -2.90 -20.29 19.08
N LEU A 169 -4.22 -20.46 19.25
CA LEU A 169 -4.85 -20.65 20.56
C LEU A 169 -4.43 -21.95 21.25
N LEU A 170 -4.16 -23.01 20.50
CA LEU A 170 -3.72 -24.30 21.07
C LEU A 170 -2.21 -24.31 21.40
N ARG A 171 -1.38 -23.66 20.59
CA ARG A 171 0.08 -23.51 20.85
C ARG A 171 0.38 -22.55 22.00
N SER A 172 -0.30 -21.39 22.05
CA SER A 172 -0.15 -20.46 23.17
C SER A 172 -0.54 -21.10 24.51
N LYS A 173 -1.59 -21.91 24.53
CA LYS A 173 -2.06 -22.65 25.72
C LYS A 173 -1.14 -23.80 26.14
N THR A 174 -0.29 -24.33 25.26
CA THR A 174 0.77 -25.29 25.63
C THR A 174 2.00 -24.59 26.22
N ASN A 175 2.37 -23.40 25.73
CA ASN A 175 3.46 -22.61 26.30
C ASN A 175 3.11 -21.97 27.66
N MET A 176 1.84 -21.65 27.94
CA MET A 176 1.39 -21.03 29.21
C MET A 176 1.24 -21.99 30.41
N ARG A 177 1.87 -23.17 30.41
CA ARG A 177 1.69 -24.19 31.47
C ARG A 177 2.30 -23.87 32.86
N HIS A 178 2.84 -22.67 33.07
CA HIS A 178 3.55 -22.29 34.30
C HIS A 178 2.91 -21.15 35.13
N THR A 179 1.73 -20.65 34.78
CA THR A 179 1.00 -19.63 35.57
C THR A 179 -0.43 -20.05 35.88
N GLU A 180 -0.73 -20.36 37.15
CA GLU A 180 -2.09 -20.63 37.63
C GLU A 180 -2.94 -19.36 37.72
N ASP A 181 -3.48 -18.89 36.60
CA ASP A 181 -4.51 -17.85 36.60
C ASP A 181 -5.91 -18.48 36.52
N LYS A 182 -6.69 -18.33 37.60
CA LYS A 182 -7.95 -19.05 37.84
C LYS A 182 -9.20 -18.40 37.24
N ASN A 183 -9.06 -17.29 36.51
CA ASN A 183 -10.20 -16.47 36.04
C ASN A 183 -10.38 -16.40 34.51
N ARG A 184 -9.79 -17.31 33.72
CA ARG A 184 -10.06 -17.39 32.27
C ARG A 184 -11.37 -18.13 31.98
N LYS A 185 -12.44 -17.37 31.71
CA LYS A 185 -13.65 -17.87 31.02
C LYS A 185 -13.29 -18.45 29.65
N ASP A 186 -14.16 -19.31 29.12
CA ASP A 186 -13.91 -20.08 27.91
C ASP A 186 -13.55 -19.21 26.69
N ILE A 187 -12.36 -19.49 26.16
CA ILE A 187 -11.76 -18.80 25.00
C ILE A 187 -12.26 -19.40 23.67
N PHE A 188 -12.85 -20.59 23.73
CA PHE A 188 -13.37 -21.31 22.58
C PHE A 188 -14.90 -21.23 22.53
N GLU A 189 -15.43 -21.00 21.33
CA GLU A 189 -16.86 -21.07 21.01
C GLU A 189 -17.38 -22.52 21.23
N GLU A 190 -18.56 -22.73 21.81
CA GLU A 190 -19.02 -24.09 22.21
C GLU A 190 -18.99 -25.12 21.07
N CYS A 191 -19.33 -24.70 19.84
CA CYS A 191 -19.34 -25.53 18.64
C CYS A 191 -18.00 -25.62 17.88
N TRP A 192 -16.90 -25.06 18.42
CA TRP A 192 -15.57 -25.09 17.76
C TRP A 192 -15.12 -26.47 17.25
N PRO A 193 -15.40 -27.62 17.91
CA PRO A 193 -14.92 -28.92 17.44
C PRO A 193 -15.62 -29.39 16.16
N ASN A 194 -16.86 -28.94 15.90
CA ASN A 194 -17.54 -29.26 14.64
C ASN A 194 -16.97 -28.41 13.50
N ARG A 195 -16.98 -27.07 13.69
CA ARG A 195 -16.56 -26.12 12.66
C ARG A 195 -15.10 -26.30 12.23
N ILE A 196 -14.18 -26.61 13.16
CA ILE A 196 -12.78 -26.88 12.78
C ILE A 196 -12.66 -28.15 11.93
N VAL A 197 -13.50 -29.17 12.13
CA VAL A 197 -13.48 -30.41 11.34
C VAL A 197 -14.06 -30.17 9.94
N GLU A 198 -15.15 -29.41 9.81
CA GLU A 198 -15.69 -29.02 8.51
C GLU A 198 -14.68 -28.19 7.70
N TYR A 199 -14.14 -27.12 8.29
CA TYR A 199 -13.13 -26.27 7.65
C TYR A 199 -11.84 -27.04 7.29
N VAL A 200 -11.38 -27.96 8.15
CA VAL A 200 -10.28 -28.88 7.84
C VAL A 200 -10.60 -29.72 6.59
N LYS A 201 -11.81 -30.27 6.49
CA LYS A 201 -12.24 -31.03 5.31
C LYS A 201 -12.28 -30.16 4.06
N TRP A 202 -12.80 -28.93 4.12
CA TRP A 202 -12.86 -28.02 2.96
C TRP A 202 -11.47 -27.67 2.44
N LEU A 203 -10.52 -27.40 3.35
CA LEU A 203 -9.13 -27.08 2.98
C LEU A 203 -8.42 -28.29 2.36
N VAL A 204 -8.61 -29.49 2.91
CA VAL A 204 -8.03 -30.74 2.39
C VAL A 204 -8.66 -31.13 1.06
N SER A 205 -9.99 -31.05 0.93
CA SER A 205 -10.72 -31.50 -0.27
C SER A 205 -10.36 -30.66 -1.49
N ASP A 206 -10.32 -29.33 -1.39
CA ASP A 206 -9.91 -28.45 -2.48
C ASP A 206 -8.44 -28.70 -2.90
N TYR A 207 -7.50 -28.82 -1.96
CA TYR A 207 -6.10 -29.15 -2.27
C TYR A 207 -5.96 -30.49 -3.01
N VAL A 208 -6.63 -31.52 -2.50
CA VAL A 208 -6.56 -32.87 -3.08
C VAL A 208 -7.29 -32.93 -4.42
N ARG A 209 -8.41 -32.22 -4.61
CA ARG A 209 -9.10 -32.12 -5.89
C ARG A 209 -8.21 -31.47 -6.96
N ARG A 210 -7.41 -30.46 -6.64
CA ARG A 210 -6.43 -29.85 -7.58
C ARG A 210 -5.35 -30.82 -8.08
N GLN A 211 -5.14 -31.96 -7.40
CA GLN A 211 -4.08 -32.91 -7.72
C GLN A 211 -4.58 -34.33 -8.01
N HIS A 212 -5.89 -34.60 -7.98
CA HIS A 212 -6.44 -35.96 -7.98
C HIS A 212 -6.01 -36.77 -9.22
N SER A 213 -6.04 -36.19 -10.41
CA SER A 213 -5.58 -36.82 -11.66
C SER A 213 -4.11 -37.25 -11.64
N LYS A 214 -3.26 -36.55 -10.88
CA LYS A 214 -1.85 -36.93 -10.63
C LYS A 214 -1.70 -37.93 -9.47
N ARG A 215 -2.49 -37.77 -8.39
CA ARG A 215 -2.58 -38.76 -7.29
C ARG A 215 -3.04 -40.13 -7.75
N ASN A 216 -3.74 -40.20 -8.89
CA ASN A 216 -4.24 -41.41 -9.53
C ASN A 216 -3.19 -42.56 -9.54
N VAL A 217 -1.95 -42.28 -9.97
CA VAL A 217 -0.83 -43.25 -9.99
C VAL A 217 -0.56 -43.83 -8.60
N LYS A 218 -0.47 -42.97 -7.58
CA LYS A 218 -0.21 -43.35 -6.18
C LYS A 218 -1.35 -44.16 -5.55
N VAL A 219 -2.59 -43.99 -6.02
CA VAL A 219 -3.73 -44.79 -5.55
C VAL A 219 -3.78 -46.15 -6.25
N ARG A 220 -3.33 -46.26 -7.51
CA ARG A 220 -3.22 -47.56 -8.21
C ARG A 220 -2.27 -48.54 -7.52
N GLU A 221 -1.30 -48.08 -6.73
CA GLU A 221 -0.42 -48.93 -5.90
C GLU A 221 -1.18 -49.81 -4.88
N ARG A 222 -2.45 -49.49 -4.60
CA ARG A 222 -3.33 -50.24 -3.67
C ARG A 222 -4.19 -51.29 -4.37
N VAL A 223 -4.30 -51.21 -5.70
CA VAL A 223 -5.02 -52.17 -6.52
C VAL A 223 -4.15 -53.42 -6.62
N VAL A 224 -4.74 -54.59 -6.37
CA VAL A 224 -3.99 -55.84 -6.34
C VAL A 224 -3.70 -56.26 -7.78
N ALA A 225 -2.43 -56.18 -8.17
CA ALA A 225 -1.97 -56.71 -9.44
C ALA A 225 -1.88 -58.24 -9.39
N GLU A 226 -2.36 -58.91 -10.43
CA GLU A 226 -2.19 -60.36 -10.57
C GLU A 226 -0.77 -60.68 -11.10
N ASP A 227 -0.05 -61.57 -10.41
CA ASP A 227 1.33 -61.98 -10.76
C ASP A 227 1.46 -62.57 -12.19
N ASN A 228 0.34 -62.96 -12.80
CA ASN A 228 0.26 -63.50 -14.16
C ASN A 228 -0.85 -62.83 -15.00
N SER A 229 -1.07 -61.52 -14.82
CA SER A 229 -2.04 -60.73 -15.60
C SER A 229 -1.95 -60.99 -17.11
N GLU A 230 -3.10 -61.24 -17.75
CA GLU A 230 -3.21 -61.39 -19.21
C GLU A 230 -3.21 -60.03 -19.94
N VAL A 231 -3.34 -58.92 -19.20
CA VAL A 231 -3.32 -57.55 -19.71
C VAL A 231 -1.89 -56.99 -19.59
N PRO A 232 -1.19 -56.67 -20.71
CA PRO A 232 0.19 -56.19 -20.64
C PRO A 232 0.33 -54.91 -19.80
N ARG A 233 1.22 -54.91 -18.79
CA ARG A 233 1.45 -53.82 -17.82
C ARG A 233 1.37 -52.38 -18.40
N ARG A 234 1.98 -52.14 -19.56
CA ARG A 234 1.95 -50.83 -20.26
C ARG A 234 0.53 -50.29 -20.51
N LEU A 235 -0.48 -51.14 -20.60
CA LEU A 235 -1.87 -50.72 -20.80
C LEU A 235 -2.43 -50.02 -19.55
N TYR A 236 -2.06 -50.46 -18.35
CA TYR A 236 -2.36 -49.74 -17.10
C TYR A 236 -1.59 -48.42 -17.00
N GLU A 237 -0.38 -48.36 -17.54
CA GLU A 237 0.43 -47.14 -17.61
C GLU A 237 -0.18 -46.13 -18.60
N ILE A 238 -0.77 -46.59 -19.71
CA ILE A 238 -1.60 -45.78 -20.61
C ILE A 238 -2.88 -45.30 -19.91
N VAL A 239 -3.60 -46.17 -19.19
CA VAL A 239 -4.81 -45.75 -18.45
C VAL A 239 -4.49 -44.71 -17.39
N ALA A 240 -3.38 -44.87 -16.65
CA ALA A 240 -2.93 -43.87 -15.68
C ALA A 240 -2.64 -42.50 -16.34
N LEU A 241 -2.04 -42.49 -17.54
CA LEU A 241 -1.82 -41.27 -18.32
C LEU A 241 -3.13 -40.68 -18.87
N VAL A 242 -4.07 -41.50 -19.32
CA VAL A 242 -5.43 -41.06 -19.70
C VAL A 242 -6.14 -40.40 -18.50
N SER A 243 -6.05 -41.01 -17.31
CA SER A 243 -6.59 -40.43 -16.07
C SER A 243 -5.83 -39.19 -15.59
N GLU A 244 -4.56 -39.00 -15.94
CA GLU A 244 -3.84 -37.74 -15.69
C GLU A 244 -4.36 -36.61 -16.61
N LEU A 245 -4.58 -36.94 -17.89
CA LEU A 245 -4.92 -35.98 -18.96
C LEU A 245 -6.37 -35.47 -18.92
N HIS A 246 -7.28 -36.09 -18.16
CA HIS A 246 -8.67 -35.65 -18.15
C HIS A 246 -8.87 -34.26 -17.51
N THR A 247 -7.94 -33.79 -16.67
CA THR A 247 -7.99 -32.46 -16.01
C THR A 247 -7.13 -31.38 -16.68
N TYR A 248 -6.65 -31.61 -17.91
CA TYR A 248 -5.89 -30.62 -18.68
C TYR A 248 -6.85 -29.77 -19.54
N ASP A 249 -6.42 -28.59 -20.00
CA ASP A 249 -7.21 -27.78 -20.93
C ASP A 249 -6.93 -28.21 -22.39
N GLY A 250 -7.98 -28.44 -23.17
CA GLY A 250 -7.90 -28.77 -24.61
C GLY A 250 -7.23 -30.11 -24.95
N TYR A 251 -7.01 -30.33 -26.25
CA TYR A 251 -6.54 -31.63 -26.80
C TYR A 251 -5.03 -31.70 -27.06
N ASP A 252 -4.28 -30.60 -26.96
CA ASP A 252 -2.84 -30.58 -27.28
C ASP A 252 -2.03 -31.60 -26.46
N ALA A 253 -2.30 -31.68 -25.16
CA ALA A 253 -1.64 -32.64 -24.26
C ALA A 253 -2.00 -34.10 -24.59
N ILE A 254 -3.19 -34.37 -25.14
CA ILE A 254 -3.61 -35.69 -25.64
C ILE A 254 -2.81 -36.02 -26.91
N MET A 255 -2.64 -35.05 -27.82
CA MET A 255 -1.90 -35.24 -29.07
C MET A 255 -0.40 -35.46 -28.81
N GLU A 256 0.20 -34.71 -27.91
CA GLU A 256 1.61 -34.84 -27.56
C GLU A 256 1.91 -36.13 -26.79
N ARG A 257 1.20 -36.36 -25.67
CA ARG A 257 1.59 -37.40 -24.69
C ARG A 257 1.04 -38.79 -25.02
N LEU A 258 -0.08 -38.91 -25.74
CA LEU A 258 -0.66 -40.21 -26.14
C LEU A 258 -0.41 -40.54 -27.61
N ARG A 259 -0.04 -41.81 -27.87
CA ARG A 259 0.07 -42.35 -29.22
C ARG A 259 -1.32 -42.53 -29.84
N TYR A 260 -1.45 -42.21 -31.13
CA TYR A 260 -2.71 -42.42 -31.88
C TYR A 260 -3.21 -43.86 -31.79
N ARG A 261 -2.31 -44.84 -31.93
CA ARG A 261 -2.62 -46.26 -31.80
C ARG A 261 -1.47 -47.06 -31.23
N GLU A 262 -1.79 -48.12 -30.50
CA GLU A 262 -0.84 -49.12 -30.00
C GLU A 262 -1.32 -50.55 -30.25
N LYS A 263 -0.46 -51.54 -30.00
CA LYS A 263 -0.90 -52.93 -29.86
C LYS A 263 -1.85 -53.06 -28.67
N GLY A 264 -2.95 -53.78 -28.83
CA GLY A 264 -3.90 -54.08 -27.75
C GLY A 264 -3.54 -55.31 -26.93
N ILE A 265 -4.57 -55.96 -26.41
CA ILE A 265 -4.52 -57.31 -25.84
C ILE A 265 -4.41 -58.32 -27.02
N GLY A 266 -3.62 -59.38 -26.87
CA GLY A 266 -3.45 -60.40 -27.92
C GLY A 266 -2.88 -59.87 -29.25
N ALA A 267 -3.72 -59.85 -30.29
CA ALA A 267 -3.39 -59.47 -31.67
C ALA A 267 -4.16 -58.23 -32.17
N GLU A 268 -4.71 -57.45 -31.24
CA GLU A 268 -5.56 -56.28 -31.53
C GLU A 268 -4.73 -54.98 -31.66
N LEU A 269 -5.38 -53.91 -32.12
CA LEU A 269 -4.89 -52.52 -32.02
C LEU A 269 -5.86 -51.72 -31.15
N ILE A 270 -5.34 -50.78 -30.37
CA ILE A 270 -6.10 -49.86 -29.50
C ILE A 270 -5.78 -48.41 -29.82
N TYR A 271 -6.68 -47.49 -29.45
CA TYR A 271 -6.60 -46.06 -29.78
C TYR A 271 -6.65 -45.16 -28.53
N PRO A 272 -5.54 -45.00 -27.78
CA PRO A 272 -5.54 -44.29 -26.50
C PRO A 272 -6.06 -42.85 -26.53
N ARG A 273 -5.79 -42.10 -27.61
CA ARG A 273 -6.31 -40.74 -27.79
C ARG A 273 -7.85 -40.69 -27.84
N PHE A 274 -8.48 -41.69 -28.46
CA PHE A 274 -9.94 -41.81 -28.51
C PHE A 274 -10.53 -42.01 -27.11
N THR A 275 -9.92 -42.88 -26.31
CA THR A 275 -10.34 -43.10 -24.91
C THR A 275 -10.17 -41.86 -24.05
N ALA A 276 -9.07 -41.10 -24.20
CA ALA A 276 -8.89 -39.83 -23.47
C ALA A 276 -9.95 -38.78 -23.84
N ALA A 277 -10.22 -38.61 -25.13
CA ALA A 277 -11.23 -37.69 -25.63
C ALA A 277 -12.65 -38.05 -25.13
N LEU A 278 -13.01 -39.34 -25.16
CA LEU A 278 -14.31 -39.80 -24.69
C LEU A 278 -14.48 -39.77 -23.17
N LEU A 279 -13.43 -40.04 -22.39
CA LEU A 279 -13.49 -39.92 -20.93
C LEU A 279 -13.82 -38.48 -20.52
N ARG A 280 -13.13 -37.49 -21.11
CA ARG A 280 -13.36 -36.06 -20.84
C ARG A 280 -14.76 -35.63 -21.21
N LEU A 281 -15.18 -35.95 -22.44
CA LEU A 281 -16.52 -35.58 -22.92
C LEU A 281 -17.62 -36.25 -22.08
N GLY A 282 -17.43 -37.49 -21.63
CA GLY A 282 -18.37 -38.19 -20.77
C GLY A 282 -18.50 -37.58 -19.37
N ASP A 283 -17.40 -37.18 -18.73
CA ASP A 283 -17.43 -36.49 -17.42
C ASP A 283 -18.08 -35.10 -17.53
N VAL A 284 -17.64 -34.29 -18.49
CA VAL A 284 -18.14 -32.91 -18.68
C VAL A 284 -19.63 -32.89 -19.04
N LEU A 285 -20.15 -33.95 -19.68
CA LEU A 285 -21.57 -34.15 -19.97
C LEU A 285 -22.39 -34.80 -18.84
N ASP A 286 -21.77 -35.29 -17.75
CA ASP A 286 -22.49 -35.84 -16.59
C ASP A 286 -23.08 -34.70 -15.73
N VAL A 287 -24.11 -34.06 -16.29
CA VAL A 287 -24.75 -32.84 -15.78
C VAL A 287 -26.07 -33.10 -15.05
N GLU A 288 -26.46 -34.36 -14.82
CA GLU A 288 -27.77 -34.69 -14.22
C GLU A 288 -28.04 -33.95 -12.89
N ASN A 289 -29.31 -33.58 -12.67
CA ASN A 289 -29.77 -32.88 -11.46
C ASN A 289 -29.54 -33.70 -10.18
N ASN A 290 -29.38 -35.02 -10.29
CA ASN A 290 -29.18 -35.95 -9.18
C ASN A 290 -27.70 -36.10 -8.74
N ARG A 291 -26.75 -35.37 -9.36
CA ARG A 291 -25.30 -35.51 -9.12
C ARG A 291 -24.88 -35.20 -7.68
N PHE A 292 -25.71 -34.58 -6.85
CA PHE A 292 -25.47 -34.39 -5.42
C PHE A 292 -26.20 -35.41 -4.54
N SER A 293 -25.72 -35.61 -3.32
CA SER A 293 -26.33 -36.52 -2.33
C SER A 293 -27.06 -35.68 -1.26
N LEU A 294 -28.40 -35.67 -1.29
CA LEU A 294 -29.20 -34.91 -0.32
C LEU A 294 -28.86 -35.30 1.13
N TYR A 295 -28.71 -36.59 1.41
CA TYR A 295 -28.30 -37.07 2.74
C TYR A 295 -26.88 -36.63 3.17
N SER A 296 -26.00 -36.31 2.21
CA SER A 296 -24.66 -35.78 2.50
C SER A 296 -24.70 -34.26 2.73
N VAL A 297 -25.61 -33.55 2.06
CA VAL A 297 -25.91 -32.13 2.31
C VAL A 297 -26.59 -31.94 3.67
N GLU A 298 -27.59 -32.78 3.99
CA GLU A 298 -28.25 -32.84 5.31
C GLU A 298 -27.31 -33.19 6.48
N HIS A 299 -26.11 -33.72 6.20
CA HIS A 299 -25.13 -34.10 7.22
C HIS A 299 -24.17 -32.96 7.61
N MET A 300 -24.17 -31.83 6.91
CA MET A 300 -23.29 -30.69 7.18
C MET A 300 -24.03 -29.56 7.91
N GLU A 301 -23.35 -28.84 8.81
CA GLU A 301 -23.89 -27.63 9.44
C GLU A 301 -23.95 -26.47 8.43
N GLN A 302 -22.94 -26.40 7.54
CA GLN A 302 -22.85 -25.46 6.44
C GLN A 302 -22.19 -26.11 5.21
N MET A 303 -22.66 -25.76 4.01
CA MET A 303 -22.01 -26.10 2.73
C MET A 303 -21.26 -24.86 2.21
N PRO A 304 -20.06 -25.00 1.60
CA PRO A 304 -19.37 -23.86 0.97
C PRO A 304 -20.27 -23.16 -0.06
N GLY A 305 -20.21 -21.83 -0.15
CA GLY A 305 -20.99 -21.05 -1.13
C GLY A 305 -20.69 -21.44 -2.58
N LEU A 306 -19.42 -21.73 -2.89
CA LEU A 306 -19.04 -22.26 -4.22
C LEU A 306 -19.66 -23.64 -4.49
N SER A 307 -19.62 -24.55 -3.50
CA SER A 307 -20.18 -25.90 -3.62
C SER A 307 -21.71 -25.86 -3.76
N SER A 308 -22.36 -24.96 -3.01
CA SER A 308 -23.80 -24.69 -3.10
C SER A 308 -24.19 -24.15 -4.49
N THR A 309 -23.37 -23.27 -5.07
CA THR A 309 -23.56 -22.76 -6.44
C THR A 309 -23.42 -23.88 -7.47
N HIS A 310 -22.48 -24.81 -7.28
CA HIS A 310 -22.35 -26.00 -8.13
C HIS A 310 -23.55 -26.96 -7.99
N MET A 311 -24.12 -27.13 -6.79
CA MET A 311 -25.35 -27.90 -6.60
C MET A 311 -26.53 -27.27 -7.34
N LEU A 312 -26.77 -25.97 -7.12
CA LEU A 312 -27.82 -25.21 -7.82
C LEU A 312 -27.62 -25.21 -9.35
N LYS A 313 -26.38 -25.27 -9.85
CA LYS A 313 -26.08 -25.45 -11.30
C LYS A 313 -26.59 -26.77 -11.85
N HIS A 314 -26.52 -27.86 -11.08
CA HIS A 314 -27.11 -29.15 -11.47
C HIS A 314 -28.64 -29.14 -11.34
N GLU A 315 -29.19 -28.54 -10.28
CA GLU A 315 -30.64 -28.39 -10.13
C GLU A 315 -31.27 -27.56 -11.27
N ALA A 316 -30.57 -26.52 -11.73
CA ALA A 316 -31.00 -25.61 -12.79
C ALA A 316 -31.03 -26.22 -14.21
N ILE A 317 -30.52 -27.44 -14.44
CA ILE A 317 -30.56 -28.06 -15.76
C ILE A 317 -32.02 -28.44 -16.11
N SER A 318 -32.56 -27.82 -17.16
CA SER A 318 -33.97 -27.95 -17.55
C SER A 318 -34.19 -28.76 -18.83
N HIS A 319 -33.14 -28.95 -19.64
CA HIS A 319 -33.18 -29.76 -20.84
C HIS A 319 -31.84 -30.45 -21.10
N ILE A 320 -31.88 -31.71 -21.52
CA ILE A 320 -30.71 -32.49 -21.97
C ILE A 320 -31.12 -33.33 -23.18
N ILE A 321 -30.34 -33.27 -24.25
CA ILE A 321 -30.32 -34.23 -25.37
C ILE A 321 -28.87 -34.63 -25.59
N ILE A 322 -28.58 -35.93 -25.63
CA ILE A 322 -27.28 -36.48 -26.01
C ILE A 322 -27.55 -37.63 -26.98
N THR A 323 -26.95 -37.56 -28.16
CA THR A 323 -27.08 -38.55 -29.24
C THR A 323 -25.81 -38.56 -30.10
N SER A 324 -25.69 -39.52 -31.02
CA SER A 324 -24.52 -39.65 -31.90
C SER A 324 -24.42 -38.58 -32.99
N GLU A 325 -25.41 -37.70 -33.12
CA GLU A 325 -25.39 -36.54 -34.02
C GLU A 325 -25.54 -35.18 -33.30
N GLU A 326 -26.08 -35.14 -32.09
CA GLU A 326 -26.56 -33.91 -31.45
C GLU A 326 -26.42 -33.95 -29.93
N ILE A 327 -25.89 -32.86 -29.38
CA ILE A 327 -25.86 -32.53 -27.94
C ILE A 327 -26.58 -31.19 -27.75
N GLN A 328 -27.62 -31.17 -26.93
CA GLN A 328 -28.27 -29.93 -26.47
C GLN A 328 -28.37 -29.93 -24.95
N VAL A 329 -28.12 -28.79 -24.31
CA VAL A 329 -28.30 -28.62 -22.85
C VAL A 329 -28.86 -27.23 -22.56
N GLU A 330 -29.97 -27.15 -21.81
CA GLU A 330 -30.50 -25.88 -21.31
C GLU A 330 -30.44 -25.80 -19.78
N ALA A 331 -30.18 -24.60 -19.26
CA ALA A 331 -30.22 -24.29 -17.83
C ALA A 331 -31.04 -23.03 -17.54
N GLU A 332 -31.80 -23.04 -16.44
CA GLU A 332 -32.70 -21.97 -16.03
C GLU A 332 -32.53 -21.63 -14.54
N SER A 333 -32.26 -20.36 -14.24
CA SER A 333 -32.18 -19.87 -12.85
C SER A 333 -32.54 -18.38 -12.78
N ASP A 334 -33.05 -17.94 -11.64
CA ASP A 334 -33.20 -16.52 -11.28
C ASP A 334 -31.90 -15.91 -10.72
N GLN A 335 -30.91 -16.74 -10.38
CA GLN A 335 -29.63 -16.32 -9.80
C GLN A 335 -28.55 -16.14 -10.87
N ILE A 336 -27.86 -14.99 -10.85
CA ILE A 336 -26.83 -14.62 -11.83
C ILE A 336 -25.57 -15.48 -11.66
N GLU A 337 -25.26 -15.85 -10.42
CA GLU A 337 -24.13 -16.67 -10.00
C GLU A 337 -24.27 -18.11 -10.51
N VAL A 338 -25.48 -18.67 -10.42
CA VAL A 338 -25.84 -19.99 -10.96
C VAL A 338 -25.85 -19.95 -12.48
N CYS A 339 -26.45 -18.93 -13.11
CA CYS A 339 -26.39 -18.72 -14.56
C CYS A 339 -24.95 -18.64 -15.08
N LYS A 340 -24.07 -17.93 -14.36
CA LYS A 340 -22.64 -17.87 -14.68
C LYS A 340 -21.98 -19.24 -14.55
N CYS A 341 -22.18 -19.95 -13.45
CA CYS A 341 -21.62 -21.29 -13.23
C CYS A 341 -22.05 -22.28 -14.33
N ALA A 342 -23.33 -22.24 -14.74
CA ALA A 342 -23.84 -23.04 -15.83
C ALA A 342 -23.23 -22.62 -17.18
N GLN A 343 -23.09 -21.31 -17.45
CA GLN A 343 -22.53 -20.81 -18.70
C GLN A 343 -21.04 -21.12 -18.84
N ASP A 344 -20.27 -21.03 -17.75
CA ASP A 344 -18.85 -21.41 -17.72
C ASP A 344 -18.69 -22.92 -17.99
N TRP A 345 -19.54 -23.78 -17.39
CA TRP A 345 -19.56 -25.23 -17.65
C TRP A 345 -20.02 -25.58 -19.08
N PHE A 346 -21.02 -24.88 -19.59
CA PHE A 346 -21.55 -25.06 -20.95
C PHE A 346 -20.52 -24.69 -22.02
N HIS A 347 -19.63 -23.74 -21.74
CA HIS A 347 -18.54 -23.43 -22.66
C HIS A 347 -17.50 -24.56 -22.73
N LEU A 348 -17.28 -25.28 -21.63
CA LEU A 348 -16.45 -26.50 -21.63
C LEU A 348 -17.10 -27.62 -22.46
N ILE A 349 -18.43 -27.80 -22.39
CA ILE A 349 -19.17 -28.71 -23.29
C ILE A 349 -19.01 -28.29 -24.76
N GLU A 350 -19.15 -27.00 -25.08
CA GLU A 350 -18.93 -26.49 -26.44
C GLU A 350 -17.50 -26.77 -26.94
N GLN A 351 -16.49 -26.57 -26.08
CA GLN A 351 -15.09 -26.79 -26.42
C GLN A 351 -14.77 -28.28 -26.62
N GLU A 352 -15.10 -29.16 -25.66
CA GLU A 352 -14.81 -30.61 -25.79
C GLU A 352 -15.48 -31.22 -27.03
N VAL A 353 -16.71 -30.80 -27.35
CA VAL A 353 -17.41 -31.23 -28.57
C VAL A 353 -16.71 -30.70 -29.83
N GLN A 354 -16.28 -29.43 -29.85
CA GLN A 354 -15.56 -28.86 -30.98
C GLN A 354 -14.20 -29.55 -31.21
N ASP A 355 -13.42 -29.72 -30.15
CA ASP A 355 -12.08 -30.30 -30.20
C ASP A 355 -12.14 -31.79 -30.58
N LEU A 356 -13.16 -32.55 -30.12
CA LEU A 356 -13.45 -33.91 -30.59
C LEU A 356 -13.73 -33.95 -32.11
N ILE A 357 -14.60 -33.05 -32.60
CA ILE A 357 -15.01 -33.03 -34.01
C ILE A 357 -13.81 -32.69 -34.92
N TYR A 358 -13.01 -31.68 -34.55
CA TYR A 358 -11.82 -31.29 -35.31
C TYR A 358 -10.73 -32.36 -35.25
N SER A 359 -10.51 -32.96 -34.07
CA SER A 359 -9.47 -33.98 -33.84
C SER A 359 -9.82 -35.37 -34.35
N TRP A 360 -11.07 -35.64 -34.76
CA TRP A 360 -11.62 -36.99 -34.94
C TRP A 360 -10.72 -37.94 -35.74
N ASN A 361 -10.16 -37.47 -36.86
CA ASN A 361 -9.32 -38.29 -37.75
C ASN A 361 -7.94 -38.65 -37.14
N GLU A 362 -7.50 -37.94 -36.11
CA GLU A 362 -6.22 -38.12 -35.42
C GLU A 362 -6.34 -38.77 -34.03
N ILE A 363 -7.58 -39.10 -33.62
CA ILE A 363 -7.89 -39.81 -32.37
C ILE A 363 -8.61 -41.13 -32.62
N ALA A 364 -9.60 -41.19 -33.52
CA ALA A 364 -10.56 -42.29 -33.59
C ALA A 364 -10.05 -43.54 -34.33
N PRO A 365 -10.57 -44.74 -33.98
CA PRO A 365 -10.34 -45.97 -34.74
C PRO A 365 -10.88 -45.83 -36.18
N PRO A 366 -10.13 -46.20 -37.24
CA PRO A 366 -10.57 -46.05 -38.63
C PRO A 366 -11.87 -46.79 -38.98
N LEU A 367 -12.23 -47.82 -38.22
CA LEU A 367 -13.49 -48.57 -38.36
C LEU A 367 -14.73 -47.71 -38.09
N LEU A 368 -14.62 -46.66 -37.27
CA LEU A 368 -15.74 -45.77 -36.94
C LEU A 368 -16.06 -44.74 -38.04
N ARG A 369 -15.20 -44.65 -39.08
CA ARG A 369 -15.30 -43.65 -40.16
C ARG A 369 -15.26 -42.22 -39.58
N GLY A 370 -15.91 -41.25 -40.20
CA GLY A 370 -15.93 -39.84 -39.75
C GLY A 370 -16.82 -39.60 -38.52
N CYS A 371 -16.64 -38.44 -37.88
CA CYS A 371 -17.51 -37.98 -36.80
C CYS A 371 -18.94 -37.74 -37.34
N THR A 372 -19.95 -38.15 -36.57
CA THR A 372 -21.37 -37.84 -36.82
C THR A 372 -21.87 -36.66 -35.98
N LEU A 373 -21.16 -36.36 -34.89
CA LEU A 373 -21.53 -35.31 -33.94
C LEU A 373 -21.46 -33.93 -34.60
N LYS A 374 -22.54 -33.15 -34.46
CA LYS A 374 -22.61 -31.75 -34.87
C LYS A 374 -22.16 -30.86 -33.72
N ARG A 375 -22.00 -29.55 -34.00
CA ARG A 375 -21.80 -28.55 -32.94
C ARG A 375 -22.91 -28.68 -31.90
N SER A 376 -22.56 -28.64 -30.62
CA SER A 376 -23.50 -28.64 -29.50
C SER A 376 -24.27 -27.32 -29.38
N HIS A 377 -25.47 -27.40 -28.78
CA HIS A 377 -26.35 -26.28 -28.52
C HIS A 377 -26.58 -26.12 -27.01
N CYS A 378 -25.78 -25.29 -26.36
CA CYS A 378 -25.83 -25.07 -24.91
C CYS A 378 -26.36 -23.66 -24.58
N HIS A 379 -27.46 -23.56 -23.83
CA HIS A 379 -28.20 -22.31 -23.62
C HIS A 379 -28.57 -22.08 -22.15
N VAL A 380 -28.12 -20.97 -21.58
CA VAL A 380 -28.48 -20.56 -20.21
C VAL A 380 -29.52 -19.43 -20.28
N TYR A 381 -30.53 -19.49 -19.43
CA TYR A 381 -31.56 -18.46 -19.30
C TYR A 381 -31.63 -17.92 -17.87
N LEU A 382 -31.54 -16.60 -17.76
CA LEU A 382 -31.90 -15.89 -16.54
C LEU A 382 -33.42 -15.70 -16.51
N LEU A 383 -34.07 -16.11 -15.43
CA LEU A 383 -35.50 -15.90 -15.19
C LEU A 383 -35.72 -14.50 -14.60
N ASP A 384 -36.73 -13.77 -15.09
CA ASP A 384 -37.22 -12.56 -14.42
C ASP A 384 -38.27 -12.86 -13.35
N SER A 385 -38.71 -11.84 -12.60
CA SER A 385 -39.70 -11.95 -11.52
C SER A 385 -41.10 -12.43 -11.94
N ASN A 386 -41.31 -12.73 -13.23
CA ASN A 386 -42.53 -13.33 -13.79
C ASN A 386 -42.24 -14.72 -14.42
N ASN A 387 -41.10 -15.33 -14.07
CA ASN A 387 -40.59 -16.59 -14.62
C ASN A 387 -40.39 -16.59 -16.15
N LYS A 388 -40.13 -15.43 -16.75
CA LYS A 388 -39.83 -15.34 -18.18
C LYS A 388 -38.35 -15.59 -18.44
N LYS A 389 -38.03 -16.53 -19.33
CA LYS A 389 -36.65 -16.80 -19.80
C LYS A 389 -36.06 -15.60 -20.57
N HIS A 390 -34.86 -15.19 -20.21
CA HIS A 390 -34.01 -14.25 -20.98
C HIS A 390 -32.65 -14.89 -21.22
N ALA A 391 -32.20 -14.97 -22.48
CA ALA A 391 -30.93 -15.63 -22.83
C ALA A 391 -29.73 -14.93 -22.15
N TYR A 392 -29.07 -15.67 -21.26
CA TYR A 392 -27.86 -15.24 -20.56
C TYR A 392 -26.65 -15.45 -21.46
N HIS A 393 -25.76 -14.46 -21.52
CA HIS A 393 -24.53 -14.54 -22.31
C HIS A 393 -23.41 -13.80 -21.58
N LEU A 394 -22.38 -14.53 -21.16
CA LEU A 394 -21.24 -13.98 -20.43
C LEU A 394 -20.55 -12.84 -21.21
N GLY A 395 -20.38 -12.99 -22.53
CA GLY A 395 -19.79 -11.99 -23.41
C GLY A 395 -20.60 -10.69 -23.59
N ARG A 396 -21.82 -10.59 -23.04
CA ARG A 396 -22.56 -9.30 -22.92
C ARG A 396 -22.26 -8.58 -21.61
N GLN A 397 -21.76 -9.27 -20.58
CA GLN A 397 -21.34 -8.66 -19.31
C GLN A 397 -19.94 -8.06 -19.43
N LYS A 398 -19.87 -6.81 -19.89
CA LYS A 398 -18.60 -6.06 -19.93
C LYS A 398 -18.11 -5.77 -18.51
N ARG A 399 -16.86 -6.20 -18.22
CA ARG A 399 -16.12 -5.73 -17.05
C ARG A 399 -15.45 -4.38 -17.37
N PHE A 400 -14.98 -3.67 -16.34
CA PHE A 400 -14.08 -2.54 -16.56
C PHE A 400 -12.72 -3.07 -17.01
N GLU A 401 -12.45 -2.98 -18.31
CA GLU A 401 -11.13 -3.23 -18.88
C GLU A 401 -10.24 -2.00 -18.66
N VAL A 402 -9.02 -2.24 -18.18
CA VAL A 402 -8.03 -1.17 -18.02
C VAL A 402 -7.14 -1.14 -19.26
N ASP A 403 -7.08 0.03 -19.87
CA ASP A 403 -6.17 0.34 -20.97
C ASP A 403 -4.71 0.08 -20.55
N LYS A 404 -4.11 -0.99 -21.09
CA LYS A 404 -2.78 -1.45 -20.69
C LYS A 404 -1.69 -0.43 -21.00
N GLU A 405 -1.77 0.25 -22.14
CA GLU A 405 -0.78 1.29 -22.49
C GLU A 405 -0.87 2.45 -21.51
N LYS A 406 -2.06 2.97 -21.23
CA LYS A 406 -2.24 4.09 -20.27
C LYS A 406 -1.89 3.70 -18.83
N LEU A 407 -2.19 2.46 -18.42
CA LEU A 407 -1.81 1.97 -17.09
C LEU A 407 -0.28 1.86 -16.98
N THR A 408 0.38 1.29 -17.98
CA THR A 408 1.84 1.14 -17.94
C THR A 408 2.56 2.47 -18.13
N ASP A 409 2.03 3.43 -18.90
CA ASP A 409 2.53 4.82 -18.92
C ASP A 409 2.41 5.50 -17.57
N LEU A 410 1.33 5.23 -16.83
CA LEU A 410 1.12 5.77 -15.49
C LEU A 410 2.06 5.11 -14.46
N LEU A 411 2.44 3.84 -14.64
CA LEU A 411 3.36 3.08 -13.78
C LEU A 411 4.85 3.26 -14.08
N ALA A 412 5.22 3.43 -15.35
CA ALA A 412 6.61 3.57 -15.81
C ALA A 412 7.03 5.04 -16.02
N GLY A 413 6.08 5.98 -15.97
CA GLY A 413 6.30 7.41 -16.24
C GLY A 413 6.51 8.29 -15.00
N ALA A 414 6.66 9.59 -15.27
CA ALA A 414 7.02 10.65 -14.31
C ALA A 414 5.94 10.99 -13.24
N ASN A 415 4.98 10.10 -12.99
CA ASN A 415 4.02 10.21 -11.89
C ASN A 415 4.54 9.56 -10.59
N PHE A 416 5.43 8.57 -10.68
CA PHE A 416 6.02 7.89 -9.51
C PHE A 416 7.49 8.27 -9.25
N TYR A 417 8.23 8.65 -10.30
CA TYR A 417 9.63 9.05 -10.22
C TYR A 417 9.78 10.53 -10.56
N THR A 418 10.43 11.30 -9.68
CA THR A 418 10.58 12.76 -9.83
C THR A 418 11.77 13.17 -10.69
N ASN A 419 12.68 12.24 -10.98
CA ASN A 419 13.89 12.47 -11.76
C ASN A 419 14.14 11.29 -12.71
N ARG A 420 14.53 11.56 -13.96
CA ARG A 420 14.82 10.52 -14.96
C ARG A 420 15.97 9.60 -14.56
N MET A 421 16.90 10.06 -13.73
CA MET A 421 18.04 9.27 -13.22
C MET A 421 17.65 8.20 -12.20
N ASP A 422 16.41 8.20 -11.69
CA ASP A 422 15.98 7.28 -10.63
C ASP A 422 16.02 5.80 -11.04
N PHE A 423 16.07 5.45 -12.34
CA PHE A 423 16.33 4.08 -12.76
C PHE A 423 17.67 3.54 -12.22
N ILE A 424 18.72 4.37 -12.12
CA ILE A 424 20.02 3.94 -11.56
C ILE A 424 19.84 3.49 -10.11
N ARG A 425 19.00 4.19 -9.32
CA ARG A 425 18.64 3.81 -7.95
C ARG A 425 17.87 2.50 -7.91
N GLU A 426 16.83 2.33 -8.73
CA GLU A 426 16.01 1.11 -8.73
C GLU A 426 16.82 -0.12 -9.17
N TYR A 427 17.71 0.02 -10.16
CA TYR A 427 18.56 -1.07 -10.64
C TYR A 427 19.68 -1.42 -9.64
N LEU A 428 20.29 -0.43 -8.97
CA LEU A 428 21.22 -0.69 -7.86
C LEU A 428 20.52 -1.31 -6.64
N GLN A 429 19.26 -0.96 -6.36
CA GLN A 429 18.45 -1.64 -5.34
C GLN A 429 18.23 -3.12 -5.69
N ASN A 430 17.85 -3.42 -6.94
CA ASN A 430 17.66 -4.81 -7.39
C ASN A 430 18.95 -5.62 -7.26
N ALA A 431 20.09 -5.06 -7.67
CA ALA A 431 21.42 -5.66 -7.53
C ALA A 431 21.81 -5.91 -6.06
N MET A 432 21.63 -4.90 -5.19
CA MET A 432 21.86 -5.06 -3.74
C MET A 432 20.92 -6.09 -3.11
N ASP A 433 19.66 -6.16 -3.54
CA ASP A 433 18.70 -7.15 -3.04
C ASP A 433 19.05 -8.57 -3.46
N ALA A 434 19.39 -8.79 -4.74
CA ALA A 434 19.89 -10.09 -5.23
C ALA A 434 21.17 -10.51 -4.48
N THR A 435 22.05 -9.55 -4.14
CA THR A 435 23.23 -9.77 -3.31
C THR A 435 22.90 -10.11 -1.85
N ARG A 436 21.94 -9.42 -1.20
CA ARG A 436 21.48 -9.75 0.17
C ARG A 436 20.96 -11.19 0.24
N MET A 437 20.26 -11.64 -0.81
CA MET A 437 19.77 -13.02 -0.93
C MET A 437 20.91 -14.05 -1.02
N GLN A 438 21.97 -13.77 -1.80
CA GLN A 438 23.14 -14.67 -1.89
C GLN A 438 23.94 -14.69 -0.59
N LEU A 439 24.19 -13.53 0.01
CA LEU A 439 24.89 -13.44 1.30
C LEU A 439 24.15 -14.21 2.41
N TRP A 440 22.81 -14.22 2.43
CA TRP A 440 22.04 -15.03 3.37
C TRP A 440 22.21 -16.54 3.13
N LYS A 441 22.13 -16.97 1.85
CA LYS A 441 22.39 -18.36 1.45
C LYS A 441 23.77 -18.83 1.92
N ASP A 442 24.79 -18.00 1.72
CA ASP A 442 26.18 -18.31 2.06
C ASP A 442 26.44 -18.29 3.58
N ILE A 443 25.71 -17.46 4.34
CA ILE A 443 25.66 -17.52 5.82
C ILE A 443 25.01 -18.82 6.29
N MET A 444 23.85 -19.19 5.74
CA MET A 444 23.13 -20.43 6.12
C MET A 444 23.91 -21.70 5.80
N GLN A 445 24.74 -21.68 4.76
CA GLN A 445 25.69 -22.75 4.41
C GLN A 445 27.00 -22.72 5.22
N GLY A 446 27.23 -21.71 6.05
CA GLY A 446 28.45 -21.57 6.86
C GLY A 446 29.67 -21.04 6.11
N LEU A 447 29.55 -20.63 4.84
CA LEU A 447 30.64 -20.09 4.00
C LEU A 447 31.15 -18.71 4.49
N CYS A 448 30.35 -18.06 5.33
CA CYS A 448 30.71 -16.84 6.05
C CYS A 448 31.30 -17.10 7.46
N GLY A 449 31.36 -18.36 7.90
CA GLY A 449 31.90 -18.76 9.21
C GLY A 449 30.83 -19.20 10.21
N GLU A 450 31.15 -20.21 11.02
CA GLU A 450 30.20 -20.89 11.91
C GLU A 450 29.51 -19.93 12.90
N ARG A 451 30.25 -19.00 13.51
CA ARG A 451 29.67 -18.07 14.51
C ARG A 451 28.61 -17.13 13.93
N ILE A 452 28.72 -16.74 12.66
CA ILE A 452 27.72 -15.92 11.97
C ILE A 452 26.47 -16.77 11.65
N MET A 453 26.68 -18.02 11.25
CA MET A 453 25.60 -18.99 11.05
C MET A 453 24.83 -19.31 12.34
N GLU A 454 25.50 -19.39 13.49
CA GLU A 454 24.87 -19.53 14.81
C GLU A 454 23.94 -18.35 15.13
N LEU A 455 24.47 -17.12 15.12
CA LEU A 455 23.71 -15.89 15.39
C LEU A 455 22.51 -15.74 14.44
N ALA A 456 22.67 -16.16 13.19
CA ALA A 456 21.59 -16.17 12.20
C ALA A 456 20.48 -17.18 12.52
N LYS A 457 20.83 -18.38 12.98
CA LYS A 457 19.87 -19.44 13.40
C LYS A 457 19.18 -19.11 14.73
N GLU A 458 19.82 -18.35 15.60
CA GLU A 458 19.22 -17.81 16.82
C GLU A 458 18.28 -16.61 16.56
N GLY A 459 18.27 -16.04 15.34
CA GLY A 459 17.55 -14.81 15.03
C GLY A 459 18.21 -13.53 15.56
N ASN A 460 19.44 -13.61 16.05
CA ASN A 460 20.18 -12.53 16.72
C ASN A 460 21.09 -11.71 15.79
N LEU A 461 21.31 -12.14 14.54
CA LEU A 461 22.29 -11.55 13.60
C LEU A 461 22.04 -10.07 13.27
N GLN A 462 22.98 -9.21 13.62
CA GLN A 462 23.03 -7.79 13.28
C GLN A 462 23.96 -7.53 12.07
N PRO A 463 23.86 -6.38 11.37
CA PRO A 463 24.72 -6.07 10.22
C PRO A 463 26.21 -6.01 10.57
N PHE A 464 26.55 -5.62 11.80
CA PHE A 464 27.92 -5.39 12.25
C PHE A 464 28.60 -6.63 12.85
N ASP A 465 27.87 -7.76 12.97
CA ASP A 465 28.45 -9.08 13.23
C ASP A 465 29.20 -9.65 12.01
N ILE A 466 28.90 -9.12 10.81
CA ILE A 466 29.48 -9.56 9.54
C ILE A 466 30.71 -8.71 9.21
N SER A 467 31.87 -9.36 9.05
CA SER A 467 33.12 -8.65 8.77
C SER A 467 33.14 -8.00 7.38
N LYS A 468 33.95 -6.94 7.23
CA LYS A 468 34.16 -6.22 5.98
C LYS A 468 34.56 -7.17 4.83
N GLU A 469 35.44 -8.12 5.11
CA GLU A 469 36.02 -9.09 4.18
C GLU A 469 34.99 -10.13 3.67
N ILE A 470 33.79 -10.14 4.25
CA ILE A 470 32.62 -10.87 3.75
C ILE A 470 31.84 -9.95 2.80
N TYR A 471 31.48 -8.73 3.21
CA TYR A 471 30.78 -7.77 2.36
C TYR A 471 31.55 -7.42 1.07
N ASP A 472 32.88 -7.27 1.13
CA ASP A 472 33.75 -6.97 -0.01
C ASP A 472 33.72 -8.05 -1.12
N ARG A 473 33.21 -9.26 -0.84
CA ARG A 473 33.08 -10.35 -1.84
C ARG A 473 31.97 -10.12 -2.86
N TYR A 474 30.92 -9.39 -2.46
CA TYR A 474 29.69 -9.19 -3.21
C TYR A 474 29.52 -7.73 -3.70
N GLU A 475 30.64 -7.09 -4.07
CA GLU A 475 30.64 -5.76 -4.68
C GLU A 475 29.70 -5.70 -5.90
N VAL A 476 28.73 -4.79 -5.85
CA VAL A 476 27.90 -4.40 -7.00
C VAL A 476 28.69 -3.39 -7.83
N GLN A 477 28.75 -3.61 -9.14
CA GLN A 477 29.49 -2.77 -10.08
C GLN A 477 28.55 -1.92 -10.93
N LEU A 478 28.91 -0.65 -11.10
CA LEU A 478 28.26 0.30 -11.99
C LEU A 478 29.30 0.84 -12.96
N LYS A 479 29.22 0.45 -14.22
CA LYS A 479 30.18 0.80 -15.28
C LYS A 479 29.53 1.78 -16.26
N VAL A 480 30.27 2.78 -16.71
CA VAL A 480 29.86 3.74 -17.75
C VAL A 480 30.91 3.76 -18.84
N GLU A 481 30.51 3.38 -20.06
CA GLU A 481 31.39 3.14 -21.21
C GLU A 481 30.83 3.77 -22.48
N SER A 482 31.70 4.13 -23.43
CA SER A 482 31.28 4.57 -24.77
C SER A 482 30.82 3.40 -25.61
N ILE A 483 29.85 3.65 -26.49
CA ILE A 483 29.42 2.69 -27.51
C ILE A 483 30.15 3.04 -28.82
N PRO A 484 30.99 2.14 -29.39
CA PRO A 484 31.73 2.44 -30.62
C PRO A 484 30.81 2.80 -31.80
N GLY A 485 30.89 4.06 -32.25
CA GLY A 485 30.09 4.60 -33.36
C GLY A 485 28.72 5.18 -32.97
N ASP A 486 28.39 5.25 -31.67
CA ASP A 486 27.13 5.77 -31.14
C ASP A 486 27.50 6.82 -30.06
N TYR A 487 27.63 8.08 -30.49
CA TYR A 487 28.12 9.19 -29.66
C TYR A 487 27.03 9.89 -28.85
N ASP A 488 25.76 9.65 -29.19
CA ASP A 488 24.61 10.24 -28.50
C ASP A 488 24.23 9.48 -27.22
N ASN A 489 24.73 8.24 -27.05
CA ASN A 489 24.40 7.34 -25.95
C ASN A 489 25.64 6.82 -25.21
N LEU A 490 25.52 6.64 -23.90
CA LEU A 490 26.47 5.89 -23.09
C LEU A 490 25.88 4.51 -22.76
N LEU A 491 26.75 3.50 -22.66
CA LEU A 491 26.40 2.21 -22.07
C LEU A 491 26.54 2.32 -20.56
N ILE A 492 25.44 2.13 -19.84
CA ILE A 492 25.45 1.91 -18.40
C ILE A 492 25.29 0.41 -18.14
N THR A 493 26.21 -0.15 -17.38
CA THR A 493 26.15 -1.55 -16.94
C THR A 493 26.02 -1.62 -15.43
N VAL A 494 25.00 -2.31 -14.92
CA VAL A 494 24.88 -2.71 -13.51
C VAL A 494 25.16 -4.21 -13.42
N GLU A 495 26.08 -4.62 -12.54
CA GLU A 495 26.55 -6.01 -12.48
C GLU A 495 26.72 -6.46 -11.02
N ASP A 496 26.12 -7.59 -10.68
CA ASP A 496 26.09 -8.15 -9.33
C ASP A 496 26.58 -9.61 -9.27
N ARG A 497 26.77 -10.07 -8.03
CA ARG A 497 27.05 -11.46 -7.67
C ARG A 497 25.96 -12.00 -6.75
N GLY A 498 24.72 -11.67 -7.09
CA GLY A 498 23.54 -12.17 -6.41
C GLY A 498 23.15 -13.56 -6.87
N ILE A 499 21.94 -13.96 -6.49
CA ILE A 499 21.37 -15.28 -6.79
C ILE A 499 21.07 -15.56 -8.28
N GLY A 500 21.03 -14.54 -9.14
CA GLY A 500 20.59 -14.64 -10.54
C GLY A 500 19.07 -14.77 -10.72
N MET A 501 18.64 -15.19 -11.92
CA MET A 501 17.23 -15.40 -12.29
C MET A 501 17.04 -16.74 -13.03
N GLU A 502 16.37 -17.69 -12.39
CA GLU A 502 15.97 -18.99 -12.93
C GLU A 502 14.84 -18.89 -13.97
N GLU A 503 14.55 -20.01 -14.65
CA GLU A 503 13.49 -20.11 -15.66
C GLU A 503 12.11 -19.68 -15.14
N ASP A 504 11.72 -20.10 -13.93
CA ASP A 504 10.44 -19.74 -13.30
C ASP A 504 10.27 -18.21 -13.18
N CYS A 505 11.37 -17.45 -13.06
CA CYS A 505 11.32 -16.00 -13.01
C CYS A 505 10.84 -15.37 -14.34
N MET A 506 10.86 -16.11 -15.46
CA MET A 506 10.44 -15.61 -16.78
C MET A 506 8.92 -15.46 -16.88
N ALA A 507 8.16 -16.36 -16.25
CA ALA A 507 6.71 -16.21 -16.10
C ALA A 507 6.32 -15.07 -15.14
N VAL A 508 7.26 -14.62 -14.30
CA VAL A 508 7.05 -13.56 -13.29
C VAL A 508 7.43 -12.18 -13.82
N ILE A 509 8.53 -12.06 -14.56
CA ILE A 509 9.07 -10.76 -15.02
C ILE A 509 8.13 -10.00 -15.98
N SER A 510 7.30 -10.74 -16.70
CA SER A 510 6.26 -10.22 -17.61
C SER A 510 5.00 -9.73 -16.88
N ILE A 511 4.84 -10.03 -15.59
CA ILE A 511 3.66 -9.68 -14.78
C ILE A 511 4.03 -8.56 -13.78
N ILE A 512 3.74 -7.32 -14.16
CA ILE A 512 3.94 -6.13 -13.32
C ILE A 512 3.25 -6.30 -11.96
N GLY A 513 3.94 -6.01 -10.87
CA GLY A 513 3.39 -6.01 -9.51
C GLY A 513 3.61 -7.28 -8.67
N THR A 514 4.12 -8.36 -9.28
CA THR A 514 4.39 -9.64 -8.59
C THR A 514 5.60 -9.56 -7.65
N GLY A 515 6.76 -9.15 -8.18
CA GLY A 515 8.03 -9.12 -7.46
C GLY A 515 8.44 -10.50 -6.93
N TRP A 516 9.09 -10.52 -5.76
CA TRP A 516 9.58 -11.76 -5.13
C TRP A 516 8.51 -12.83 -4.92
N ARG A 517 7.24 -12.45 -4.72
CA ARG A 517 6.11 -13.38 -4.50
C ARG A 517 5.84 -14.32 -5.68
N GLY A 518 6.31 -14.01 -6.88
CA GLY A 518 6.21 -14.93 -8.02
C GLY A 518 7.17 -16.12 -7.90
N ARG A 519 8.31 -15.96 -7.20
CA ARG A 519 9.35 -16.99 -7.05
C ARG A 519 9.22 -17.64 -5.66
N ARG A 520 8.29 -18.59 -5.53
CA ARG A 520 7.90 -19.24 -4.25
C ARG A 520 9.09 -19.67 -3.37
N GLN A 521 10.13 -20.26 -3.98
CA GLN A 521 11.35 -20.68 -3.29
C GLN A 521 12.03 -19.54 -2.50
N TYR A 522 11.99 -18.31 -3.00
CA TYR A 522 12.61 -17.14 -2.37
C TYR A 522 11.68 -16.43 -1.39
N ASP A 523 10.35 -16.50 -1.55
CA ASP A 523 9.43 -15.92 -0.56
C ASP A 523 9.56 -16.64 0.79
N ARG A 524 9.67 -17.98 0.78
CA ARG A 524 10.00 -18.79 1.97
C ARG A 524 11.31 -18.30 2.63
N MET A 525 12.39 -18.17 1.84
CA MET A 525 13.71 -17.72 2.34
C MET A 525 13.69 -16.28 2.91
N ILE A 526 12.92 -15.37 2.32
CA ILE A 526 12.76 -13.97 2.78
C ILE A 526 12.03 -13.90 4.13
N GLN A 527 11.18 -14.88 4.46
CA GLN A 527 10.52 -14.94 5.76
C GLN A 527 11.47 -15.34 6.90
N GLU A 528 12.54 -16.09 6.59
CA GLU A 528 13.58 -16.52 7.54
C GLU A 528 14.66 -15.46 7.79
N MET A 529 14.95 -14.59 6.82
CA MET A 529 15.97 -13.52 6.93
C MET A 529 15.66 -12.49 8.04
N PRO A 530 16.66 -11.91 8.73
CA PRO A 530 16.51 -10.71 9.57
C PRO A 530 15.86 -9.54 8.80
N ARG A 531 15.06 -8.69 9.47
CA ARG A 531 14.24 -7.68 8.76
C ARG A 531 15.11 -6.71 7.95
N TRP A 532 16.27 -6.31 8.49
CA TRP A 532 17.27 -5.46 7.86
C TRP A 532 17.81 -6.04 6.56
N MET A 533 17.97 -7.37 6.51
CA MET A 533 18.59 -8.08 5.41
C MET A 533 17.60 -8.40 4.27
N ARG A 534 16.30 -8.47 4.56
CA ARG A 534 15.25 -8.76 3.56
C ARG A 534 15.30 -7.77 2.39
N PRO A 535 15.00 -8.19 1.15
CA PRO A 535 14.91 -7.29 0.00
C PRO A 535 14.01 -6.06 0.19
N THR A 536 14.33 -4.98 -0.51
CA THR A 536 13.50 -3.76 -0.66
C THR A 536 12.30 -3.95 -1.61
N GLY A 537 12.32 -5.00 -2.43
CA GLY A 537 11.39 -5.25 -3.54
C GLY A 537 9.95 -5.61 -3.15
N GLY A 538 9.19 -4.67 -2.59
CA GLY A 538 7.77 -4.88 -2.28
C GLY A 538 6.84 -4.89 -3.50
N PHE A 539 6.99 -3.93 -4.42
CA PHE A 539 5.93 -3.57 -5.38
C PHE A 539 6.15 -4.04 -6.83
N GLY A 540 7.29 -4.66 -7.17
CA GLY A 540 7.47 -5.32 -8.48
C GLY A 540 7.39 -4.40 -9.72
N ILE A 541 7.77 -3.12 -9.60
CA ILE A 541 7.76 -2.13 -10.70
C ILE A 541 9.14 -1.64 -11.15
N GLY A 542 10.18 -1.75 -10.30
CA GLY A 542 11.45 -1.03 -10.46
C GLY A 542 12.20 -1.26 -11.77
N ILE A 543 12.07 -2.43 -12.40
CA ILE A 543 12.69 -2.73 -13.71
C ILE A 543 12.14 -1.79 -14.81
N GLN A 544 10.86 -1.44 -14.78
CA GLN A 544 10.22 -0.60 -15.80
C GLN A 544 10.75 0.86 -15.80
N SER A 545 11.42 1.29 -14.73
CA SER A 545 11.97 2.66 -14.60
C SER A 545 12.98 3.04 -15.69
N ALA A 546 13.71 2.06 -16.26
CA ALA A 546 14.64 2.32 -17.36
C ALA A 546 13.94 2.82 -18.63
N PHE A 547 12.65 2.54 -18.81
CA PHE A 547 11.88 3.04 -19.96
C PHE A 547 11.54 4.54 -19.87
N MET A 548 11.96 5.24 -18.80
CA MET A 548 12.07 6.71 -18.78
C MET A 548 13.23 7.25 -19.62
N VAL A 549 14.23 6.43 -19.95
CA VAL A 549 15.49 6.85 -20.59
C VAL A 549 15.88 6.02 -21.82
N THR A 550 15.31 4.82 -22.02
CA THR A 550 15.65 3.93 -23.14
C THR A 550 14.41 3.19 -23.68
N SER A 551 14.52 2.56 -24.85
CA SER A 551 13.45 1.73 -25.45
C SER A 551 13.65 0.22 -25.24
N SER A 552 14.81 -0.23 -24.78
CA SER A 552 15.11 -1.65 -24.55
C SER A 552 16.18 -1.83 -23.48
N VAL A 553 16.04 -2.86 -22.64
CA VAL A 553 16.99 -3.23 -21.58
C VAL A 553 17.48 -4.65 -21.81
N THR A 554 18.79 -4.87 -21.78
CA THR A 554 19.37 -6.22 -21.90
C THR A 554 19.83 -6.71 -20.53
N ILE A 555 19.36 -7.88 -20.12
CA ILE A 555 19.72 -8.54 -18.87
C ILE A 555 20.43 -9.85 -19.23
N MET A 556 21.59 -10.12 -18.65
CA MET A 556 22.32 -11.38 -18.75
C MET A 556 22.46 -11.95 -17.34
N THR A 557 21.98 -13.15 -17.09
CA THR A 557 21.84 -13.69 -15.74
C THR A 557 22.11 -15.19 -15.71
N GLN A 558 22.66 -15.67 -14.61
CA GLN A 558 22.92 -17.09 -14.38
C GLN A 558 22.79 -17.39 -12.90
N THR A 559 22.03 -18.43 -12.54
CA THR A 559 21.97 -18.91 -11.15
C THR A 559 23.08 -19.91 -10.88
N GLU A 560 23.42 -20.13 -9.61
CA GLU A 560 24.44 -21.12 -9.21
C GLU A 560 24.10 -22.57 -9.62
N ASN A 561 22.81 -22.88 -9.75
CA ASN A 561 22.33 -24.23 -10.06
C ASN A 561 22.31 -24.53 -11.58
N GLU A 562 22.49 -23.53 -12.44
CA GLU A 562 22.27 -23.63 -13.88
C GLU A 562 23.60 -23.59 -14.67
N THR A 563 23.84 -24.62 -15.48
CA THR A 563 25.06 -24.74 -16.30
C THR A 563 25.11 -23.74 -17.46
N VAL A 564 23.95 -23.29 -17.93
CA VAL A 564 23.74 -22.30 -18.99
C VAL A 564 22.88 -21.17 -18.41
N GLY A 565 23.32 -19.93 -18.55
CA GLY A 565 22.54 -18.75 -18.16
C GLY A 565 21.62 -18.27 -19.30
N ARG A 566 20.96 -17.13 -19.09
CA ARG A 566 20.01 -16.54 -20.04
C ARG A 566 20.34 -15.08 -20.35
N LYS A 567 20.15 -14.67 -21.60
CA LYS A 567 20.11 -13.28 -22.04
C LYS A 567 18.66 -12.93 -22.36
N ILE A 568 18.14 -11.92 -21.67
CA ILE A 568 16.76 -11.46 -21.71
C ILE A 568 16.77 -10.04 -22.25
N THR A 569 16.03 -9.78 -23.32
CA THR A 569 15.84 -8.44 -23.87
C THR A 569 14.42 -7.99 -23.57
N LEU A 570 14.29 -6.95 -22.75
CA LEU A 570 13.00 -6.35 -22.37
C LEU A 570 12.76 -5.11 -23.23
N ASN A 571 11.84 -5.21 -24.19
CA ASN A 571 11.43 -4.07 -25.01
C ASN A 571 10.39 -3.23 -24.28
N ALA A 572 10.45 -1.91 -24.47
CA ALA A 572 9.51 -0.99 -23.83
C ALA A 572 8.06 -1.35 -24.16
N PRO A 573 7.09 -1.12 -23.25
CA PRO A 573 5.67 -1.35 -23.50
C PRO A 573 5.16 -0.68 -24.79
N LYS A 574 5.64 0.53 -25.09
CA LYS A 574 5.34 1.29 -26.33
C LYS A 574 5.93 0.70 -27.62
N SER A 575 6.84 -0.27 -27.47
CA SER A 575 7.50 -1.01 -28.55
C SER A 575 7.00 -2.46 -28.61
N GLY A 576 5.79 -2.72 -28.10
CA GLY A 576 5.14 -4.03 -28.07
C GLY A 576 5.27 -4.78 -26.75
N GLY A 577 6.12 -4.34 -25.82
CA GLY A 577 6.30 -4.97 -24.50
C GLY A 577 6.89 -6.39 -24.56
N GLU A 578 7.58 -6.73 -25.64
CA GLU A 578 8.13 -8.05 -25.89
C GLU A 578 9.27 -8.41 -24.93
N VAL A 579 9.29 -9.68 -24.49
CA VAL A 579 10.35 -10.28 -23.68
C VAL A 579 11.00 -11.38 -24.50
N ILE A 580 12.19 -11.12 -25.05
CA ILE A 580 12.96 -12.07 -25.85
C ILE A 580 13.98 -12.77 -24.93
N THR A 581 14.04 -14.09 -24.93
CA THR A 581 15.00 -14.87 -24.13
C THR A 581 15.87 -15.75 -25.02
N GLU A 582 17.17 -15.73 -24.76
CA GLU A 582 18.23 -16.47 -25.47
C GLU A 582 19.12 -17.21 -24.43
N GLU A 583 19.75 -18.31 -24.82
CA GLU A 583 20.81 -18.94 -24.01
C GLU A 583 22.06 -18.04 -23.98
N TYR A 584 22.65 -17.82 -22.80
CA TYR A 584 23.85 -17.00 -22.65
C TYR A 584 24.65 -17.36 -21.38
N GLN A 585 25.92 -17.71 -21.55
CA GLN A 585 26.78 -18.04 -20.41
C GLN A 585 27.43 -16.78 -19.83
N LEU A 586 27.01 -16.37 -18.62
CA LEU A 586 27.58 -15.21 -17.90
C LEU A 586 28.96 -15.54 -17.31
N GLY A 587 29.20 -16.80 -16.96
CA GLY A 587 30.50 -17.28 -16.45
C GLY A 587 30.70 -17.12 -14.94
N HIS A 588 29.74 -16.50 -14.25
CA HIS A 588 29.59 -16.50 -12.80
C HIS A 588 28.09 -16.42 -12.44
N HIS A 589 27.73 -16.76 -11.20
CA HIS A 589 26.36 -16.52 -10.71
C HIS A 589 26.12 -15.01 -10.51
N GLY A 590 24.87 -14.58 -10.66
CA GLY A 590 24.45 -13.18 -10.53
C GLY A 590 23.82 -12.64 -11.81
N THR A 591 23.73 -11.31 -11.88
CA THR A 591 23.09 -10.61 -13.00
C THR A 591 23.94 -9.44 -13.49
N LYS A 592 24.04 -9.29 -14.80
CA LYS A 592 24.58 -8.14 -15.50
C LYS A 592 23.47 -7.51 -16.33
N ILE A 593 23.32 -6.20 -16.29
CA ILE A 593 22.27 -5.45 -16.97
C ILE A 593 22.93 -4.33 -17.76
N GLU A 594 22.61 -4.25 -19.06
CA GLU A 594 23.09 -3.22 -19.98
C GLU A 594 21.92 -2.33 -20.45
N ILE A 595 22.12 -1.03 -20.31
CA ILE A 595 21.15 0.02 -20.64
C ILE A 595 21.85 1.07 -21.52
N LYS A 596 21.33 1.31 -22.72
CA LYS A 596 21.75 2.45 -23.55
C LYS A 596 21.03 3.71 -23.05
N VAL A 597 21.79 4.73 -22.64
CA VAL A 597 21.26 5.94 -22.02
C VAL A 597 21.77 7.19 -22.73
N PRO A 598 20.88 8.05 -23.27
CA PRO A 598 21.26 9.30 -23.90
C PRO A 598 22.15 10.20 -23.03
N VAL A 599 23.19 10.78 -23.64
CA VAL A 599 24.13 11.72 -23.00
C VAL A 599 23.40 12.98 -22.47
N ASP A 600 22.30 13.37 -23.11
CA ASP A 600 21.54 14.58 -22.80
C ASP A 600 20.92 14.59 -21.37
N ILE A 601 20.62 13.41 -20.81
CA ILE A 601 20.13 13.23 -19.43
C ILE A 601 21.19 13.69 -18.42
N PHE A 602 22.45 13.31 -18.64
CA PHE A 602 23.55 13.74 -17.79
C PHE A 602 23.83 15.23 -17.97
N LEU A 603 23.94 15.71 -19.21
CA LEU A 603 24.21 17.12 -19.51
C LEU A 603 23.16 18.07 -18.92
N ARG A 604 21.87 17.69 -18.95
CA ARG A 604 20.78 18.50 -18.39
C ARG A 604 20.64 18.43 -16.87
N TRP A 605 21.31 17.51 -16.16
CA TRP A 605 21.19 17.29 -14.70
C TRP A 605 21.05 18.58 -13.86
N ASN A 606 22.02 19.48 -13.96
CA ASN A 606 22.04 20.74 -13.21
C ASN A 606 20.88 21.69 -13.58
N SER A 607 20.34 21.59 -14.80
CA SER A 607 19.23 22.41 -15.27
C SER A 607 17.85 21.84 -14.91
N GLU A 608 17.70 20.51 -14.90
CA GLU A 608 16.47 19.82 -14.49
C GLU A 608 16.25 20.00 -12.97
N ILE A 609 17.32 19.92 -12.17
CA ILE A 609 17.30 20.24 -10.73
C ILE A 609 16.92 21.71 -10.50
N ALA A 610 17.52 22.65 -11.24
CA ALA A 610 17.24 24.08 -11.08
C ALA A 610 15.79 24.47 -11.44
N GLN A 611 15.08 23.64 -12.21
CA GLN A 611 13.64 23.79 -12.46
C GLN A 611 12.81 23.15 -11.34
N ASN A 612 13.27 22.01 -10.81
CA ASN A 612 12.66 21.30 -9.68
C ASN A 612 12.89 21.94 -8.29
N ASP A 613 13.65 23.03 -8.19
CA ASP A 613 13.75 23.85 -6.97
C ASP A 613 12.38 24.40 -6.47
N LYS A 614 11.32 24.30 -7.28
CA LYS A 614 9.93 24.60 -6.91
C LYS A 614 9.13 23.40 -6.34
N THR A 615 9.66 22.18 -6.37
CA THR A 615 8.90 20.93 -6.15
C THR A 615 9.52 20.02 -5.09
N LYS A 616 9.71 20.57 -3.88
CA LYS A 616 10.06 19.91 -2.59
C LYS A 616 11.37 19.09 -2.50
N VAL A 617 11.88 18.49 -3.59
CA VAL A 617 13.02 17.57 -3.57
C VAL A 617 14.32 18.28 -3.96
N ARG A 618 15.21 18.51 -2.99
CA ARG A 618 16.54 19.11 -3.23
C ARG A 618 17.61 18.05 -3.47
N TYR A 619 17.95 17.88 -4.75
CA TYR A 619 19.23 17.37 -5.21
C TYR A 619 20.26 18.51 -5.22
N ASP A 620 21.48 18.25 -4.77
CA ASP A 620 22.58 19.22 -4.78
C ASP A 620 23.19 19.31 -6.18
N ARG A 621 23.45 20.54 -6.64
CA ARG A 621 24.01 20.81 -7.97
C ARG A 621 25.48 20.39 -8.04
N VAL A 622 25.90 19.93 -9.21
CA VAL A 622 27.28 19.50 -9.49
C VAL A 622 28.11 20.73 -9.83
N GLU A 623 29.08 21.06 -8.99
CA GLU A 623 30.02 22.13 -9.29
C GLU A 623 30.91 21.78 -10.50
N VAL A 624 31.05 22.75 -11.41
CA VAL A 624 31.98 22.67 -12.54
C VAL A 624 32.95 23.84 -12.43
N GLU A 625 34.23 23.59 -12.68
CA GLU A 625 35.29 24.57 -12.50
C GLU A 625 35.08 25.78 -13.40
N ARG A 626 35.06 26.98 -12.81
CA ARG A 626 34.63 28.22 -13.49
C ARG A 626 35.68 28.75 -14.47
N GLN A 627 35.73 28.18 -15.67
CA GLN A 627 36.29 28.86 -16.84
C GLN A 627 35.19 29.63 -17.61
N ASN A 628 34.86 30.83 -17.11
CA ASN A 628 34.23 31.94 -17.83
C ASN A 628 33.09 31.64 -18.83
N ILE A 629 31.96 31.11 -18.37
CA ILE A 629 30.67 31.24 -19.08
C ILE A 629 29.57 31.62 -18.07
N GLU A 630 28.73 32.59 -18.43
CA GLU A 630 27.52 32.96 -17.68
C GLU A 630 26.39 31.93 -17.86
N SER A 631 25.23 32.19 -17.24
CA SER A 631 24.13 31.24 -17.12
C SER A 631 23.61 30.63 -18.44
N ASN A 632 23.12 29.40 -18.34
CA ASN A 632 22.37 28.63 -19.34
C ASN A 632 23.10 28.13 -20.60
N VAL A 633 24.32 28.58 -20.93
CA VAL A 633 25.01 28.19 -22.18
C VAL A 633 25.97 26.99 -22.00
N TYR A 634 25.61 26.01 -21.17
CA TYR A 634 26.43 24.79 -21.01
C TYR A 634 26.10 23.71 -22.05
N ALA A 635 24.86 23.64 -22.54
CA ALA A 635 24.46 22.66 -23.56
C ALA A 635 25.15 22.89 -24.92
N ASP A 636 25.43 24.15 -25.28
CA ASP A 636 25.94 24.52 -26.60
C ASP A 636 27.48 24.67 -26.67
N LYS A 637 28.19 24.47 -25.55
CA LYS A 637 29.61 24.85 -25.41
C LYS A 637 30.54 23.88 -24.67
N VAL A 638 30.04 22.75 -24.16
CA VAL A 638 30.95 21.62 -23.90
C VAL A 638 31.50 21.17 -25.25
N GLY A 639 32.82 21.07 -25.37
CA GLY A 639 33.43 20.51 -26.58
C GLY A 639 32.95 19.07 -26.77
N PHE A 640 32.52 18.72 -27.98
CA PHE A 640 32.07 17.36 -28.33
C PHE A 640 33.24 16.36 -28.43
N ASP A 641 34.13 16.37 -27.44
CA ASP A 641 35.08 15.29 -27.20
C ASP A 641 34.56 14.34 -26.12
N GLU A 642 34.94 13.08 -26.28
CA GLU A 642 34.44 11.96 -25.49
C GLU A 642 34.90 12.02 -24.02
N GLU A 643 36.04 12.67 -23.76
CA GLU A 643 36.68 12.77 -22.46
C GLU A 643 35.95 13.76 -21.55
N ASN A 644 35.61 14.95 -22.05
CA ASN A 644 34.82 15.94 -21.30
C ASN A 644 33.41 15.43 -20.95
N ILE A 645 32.75 14.72 -21.88
CA ILE A 645 31.45 14.08 -21.63
C ILE A 645 31.55 13.07 -20.49
N LYS A 646 32.54 12.16 -20.53
CA LYS A 646 32.78 11.17 -19.46
C LYS A 646 33.15 11.82 -18.13
N GLY A 647 33.99 12.85 -18.16
CA GLY A 647 34.41 13.59 -16.97
C GLY A 647 33.25 14.29 -16.26
N TYR A 648 32.35 14.92 -17.01
CA TYR A 648 31.14 15.52 -16.46
C TYR A 648 30.14 14.45 -15.97
N THR A 649 29.89 13.41 -16.77
CA THR A 649 29.05 12.27 -16.37
C THR A 649 29.55 11.60 -15.08
N ARG A 650 30.86 11.46 -14.90
CA ARG A 650 31.47 11.00 -13.64
C ARG A 650 31.15 11.95 -12.48
N LYS A 651 31.34 13.26 -12.64
CA LYS A 651 31.00 14.26 -11.59
C LYS A 651 29.49 14.21 -11.23
N VAL A 652 28.60 14.07 -12.22
CA VAL A 652 27.15 13.92 -12.03
C VAL A 652 26.81 12.63 -11.26
N LEU A 653 27.28 11.48 -11.76
CA LEU A 653 26.93 10.17 -11.20
C LEU A 653 27.44 10.00 -9.76
N LEU A 654 28.66 10.45 -9.48
CA LEU A 654 29.22 10.43 -8.13
C LEU A 654 28.47 11.38 -7.16
N SER A 655 28.00 12.54 -7.63
CA SER A 655 27.14 13.43 -6.83
C SER A 655 25.76 12.82 -6.56
N TYR A 656 25.15 12.17 -7.56
CA TYR A 656 23.87 11.49 -7.40
C TYR A 656 23.95 10.36 -6.36
N LEU A 657 24.96 9.49 -6.47
CA LEU A 657 25.12 8.36 -5.57
C LEU A 657 25.43 8.81 -4.14
N ASN A 658 26.29 9.81 -3.94
CA ASN A 658 26.52 10.43 -2.62
C ASN A 658 25.20 10.85 -1.92
N GLN A 659 24.19 11.26 -2.70
CA GLN A 659 22.94 11.82 -2.17
C GLN A 659 21.80 10.81 -2.06
N ILE A 660 21.88 9.67 -2.76
CA ILE A 660 20.80 8.67 -2.83
C ILE A 660 21.17 7.34 -2.19
N ILE A 661 22.46 6.98 -2.18
CA ILE A 661 22.98 5.78 -1.52
C ILE A 661 24.24 6.17 -0.72
N PRO A 662 24.12 6.93 0.38
CA PRO A 662 25.25 7.61 1.02
C PRO A 662 26.27 6.66 1.67
N GLU A 663 25.80 5.64 2.41
CA GLU A 663 26.64 4.64 3.09
C GLU A 663 26.01 3.23 2.97
N PRO A 664 26.18 2.52 1.84
CA PRO A 664 25.59 1.19 1.67
C PRO A 664 26.34 0.09 2.43
N LEU A 665 25.60 -0.91 2.93
CA LEU A 665 26.20 -2.12 3.53
C LEU A 665 26.98 -2.95 2.51
N ILE A 666 26.44 -3.07 1.30
CA ILE A 666 27.07 -3.76 0.17
C ILE A 666 27.83 -2.73 -0.66
N ALA A 667 29.08 -3.03 -1.00
CA ALA A 667 29.92 -2.07 -1.72
C ALA A 667 29.44 -1.82 -3.15
N ILE A 668 29.27 -0.54 -3.50
CA ILE A 668 29.00 -0.09 -4.87
C ILE A 668 30.29 0.46 -5.47
N ALA A 669 30.73 -0.14 -6.56
CA ALA A 669 31.91 0.25 -7.31
C ALA A 669 31.55 0.97 -8.61
N VAL A 670 31.87 2.26 -8.69
CA VAL A 670 31.66 3.08 -9.87
C VAL A 670 32.92 3.09 -10.73
N TYR A 671 32.76 2.65 -11.97
CA TYR A 671 33.77 2.68 -13.03
C TYR A 671 33.27 3.61 -14.14
N VAL A 672 34.12 4.53 -14.60
CA VAL A 672 33.86 5.32 -15.81
C VAL A 672 35.08 5.16 -16.71
N GLN A 673 34.88 4.76 -17.96
CA GLN A 673 35.96 4.45 -18.90
C GLN A 673 36.97 5.60 -18.98
N GLY A 674 38.25 5.31 -18.69
CA GLY A 674 39.33 6.32 -18.63
C GLY A 674 39.62 6.90 -17.23
N TYR A 675 38.82 6.59 -16.21
CA TYR A 675 39.02 7.08 -14.84
C TYR A 675 39.20 5.96 -13.82
N GLU A 676 39.88 6.29 -12.70
CA GLU A 676 40.01 5.37 -11.57
C GLU A 676 38.66 5.00 -10.94
N LYS A 677 38.54 3.71 -10.59
CA LYS A 677 37.43 3.10 -9.82
C LYS A 677 37.23 3.84 -8.51
N LYS A 678 35.98 4.24 -8.21
CA LYS A 678 35.60 4.71 -6.87
C LYS A 678 34.67 3.68 -6.20
N ARG A 679 34.89 3.40 -4.91
CA ARG A 679 34.03 2.54 -4.08
C ARG A 679 33.18 3.37 -3.13
N TYR A 680 32.02 2.84 -2.76
CA TYR A 680 31.07 3.39 -1.79
C TYR A 680 30.55 2.28 -0.90
N TYR A 681 30.74 2.42 0.42
CA TYR A 681 30.31 1.44 1.42
C TYR A 681 30.45 2.03 2.83
N ILE A 682 29.65 1.56 3.79
CA ILE A 682 29.70 1.99 5.19
C ILE A 682 30.94 1.48 5.93
N ASN A 683 31.40 0.26 5.60
CA ASN A 683 32.47 -0.45 6.29
C ASN A 683 33.88 -0.08 5.79
N GLU A 684 34.13 1.19 5.47
CA GLU A 684 35.46 1.64 4.96
C GLU A 684 36.61 1.27 5.89
N VAL A 685 36.40 1.41 7.19
CA VAL A 685 37.31 1.00 8.26
C VAL A 685 36.60 0.01 9.20
N PRO A 686 37.33 -0.85 9.93
CA PRO A 686 36.76 -1.62 11.01
C PRO A 686 36.12 -0.71 12.07
N TYR A 687 34.98 -1.14 12.59
CA TYR A 687 34.31 -0.52 13.71
C TYR A 687 34.65 -1.27 15.01
N HIS A 688 34.74 -0.55 16.12
CA HIS A 688 34.63 -1.12 17.46
C HIS A 688 33.17 -0.96 17.91
N VAL A 689 32.52 -2.07 18.25
CA VAL A 689 31.13 -2.10 18.72
C VAL A 689 31.12 -2.06 20.25
N LYS A 690 30.32 -1.18 20.85
CA LYS A 690 30.01 -1.16 22.28
C LYS A 690 28.50 -1.30 22.48
N GLU A 691 28.09 -2.37 23.15
CA GLU A 691 26.69 -2.54 23.58
C GLU A 691 26.31 -1.49 24.64
N LEU A 692 25.09 -0.96 24.53
CA LEU A 692 24.46 -0.02 25.46
C LEU A 692 22.99 -0.40 25.62
N THR A 693 22.55 -0.75 26.83
CA THR A 693 21.11 -0.89 27.15
C THR A 693 20.62 0.41 27.77
N TRP A 694 19.58 1.02 27.20
CA TRP A 694 19.03 2.30 27.67
C TRP A 694 17.53 2.41 27.31
N ASN A 695 16.69 2.87 28.25
CA ASN A 695 15.22 2.89 28.15
C ASN A 695 14.64 1.58 27.56
N ASP A 696 14.99 0.44 28.19
CA ASP A 696 14.59 -0.93 27.82
C ASP A 696 14.90 -1.39 26.38
N LYS A 697 15.75 -0.66 25.66
CA LYS A 697 16.26 -0.98 24.32
C LYS A 697 17.77 -1.19 24.32
N ARG A 698 18.28 -1.94 23.33
CA ARG A 698 19.69 -2.21 23.11
C ARG A 698 20.20 -1.45 21.88
N TYR A 699 21.37 -0.83 22.04
CA TYR A 699 22.02 -0.06 21.01
C TYR A 699 23.48 -0.50 20.86
N GLN A 700 23.88 -0.82 19.64
CA GLN A 700 25.27 -1.04 19.28
C GLN A 700 25.90 0.30 18.88
N ILE A 701 26.75 0.86 19.74
CA ILE A 701 27.49 2.11 19.48
C ILE A 701 28.75 1.81 18.67
N LEU A 702 28.96 2.53 17.57
CA LEU A 702 29.96 2.22 16.54
C LEU A 702 31.05 3.31 16.47
N SER A 703 32.27 3.00 16.90
CA SER A 703 33.44 3.91 16.83
C SER A 703 34.54 3.40 15.88
N ARG A 704 35.37 4.30 15.33
CA ARG A 704 36.37 3.93 14.30
C ARG A 704 37.78 3.76 14.89
N TRP A 705 38.48 2.73 14.45
CA TRP A 705 39.79 2.31 14.99
C TRP A 705 40.92 3.37 14.98
N ASN A 706 40.85 4.39 14.11
CA ASN A 706 41.89 5.41 13.97
C ASN A 706 41.66 6.68 14.80
N GLU A 707 40.58 6.78 15.58
CA GLU A 707 40.23 7.97 16.37
C GLU A 707 40.95 8.01 17.74
N SER A 708 42.28 7.82 17.70
CA SER A 708 43.17 7.99 18.87
C SER A 708 43.34 9.44 19.33
N ASN A 709 42.80 10.41 18.57
CA ASN A 709 42.58 11.78 19.02
C ASN A 709 41.19 11.89 19.70
N VAL A 710 41.11 11.44 20.95
CA VAL A 710 39.87 11.48 21.77
C VAL A 710 39.22 12.87 21.77
N SER A 711 40.05 13.93 21.79
CA SER A 711 39.67 15.36 21.82
C SER A 711 39.08 15.94 20.52
N LYS A 712 38.53 15.09 19.63
CA LYS A 712 37.77 15.51 18.44
C LYS A 712 36.49 14.70 18.18
N ASN A 713 36.20 13.68 18.99
CA ASN A 713 35.10 12.74 18.74
C ASN A 713 33.86 12.98 19.61
N GLN A 714 33.93 13.89 20.58
CA GLN A 714 32.98 14.02 21.71
C GLN A 714 31.59 14.58 21.33
N LEU A 715 31.28 14.62 20.03
CA LEU A 715 30.15 15.33 19.43
C LEU A 715 29.48 14.53 18.28
N TYR A 716 29.77 13.23 18.21
CA TYR A 716 29.32 12.31 17.16
C TYR A 716 28.78 11.01 17.75
N LEU A 717 27.54 10.66 17.36
CA LEU A 717 26.94 9.35 17.59
C LEU A 717 26.85 8.62 16.26
N LYS A 718 27.32 7.37 16.22
CA LYS A 718 26.83 6.36 15.29
C LYS A 718 26.37 5.16 16.09
N ALA A 719 25.12 4.75 15.91
CA ALA A 719 24.48 3.72 16.70
C ALA A 719 23.53 2.88 15.85
N TRP A 720 23.31 1.63 16.26
CA TRP A 720 22.34 0.73 15.66
C TRP A 720 21.31 0.33 16.73
N ASP A 721 20.03 0.63 16.49
CA ASP A 721 18.89 0.22 17.33
C ASP A 721 18.57 -1.26 17.02
N CYS A 722 18.86 -2.15 17.96
CA CYS A 722 18.77 -3.59 17.75
C CYS A 722 17.32 -4.11 17.70
N GLU A 723 16.35 -3.35 18.19
CA GLU A 723 14.93 -3.76 18.23
C GLU A 723 14.11 -3.17 17.07
N GLU A 724 14.40 -1.95 16.61
CA GLU A 724 13.78 -1.37 15.40
C GLU A 724 14.55 -1.71 14.12
N GLU A 725 15.80 -2.16 14.24
CA GLU A 725 16.76 -2.36 13.14
C GLU A 725 16.95 -1.06 12.33
N VAL A 726 17.37 0.00 13.03
CA VAL A 726 17.60 1.35 12.47
C VAL A 726 19.06 1.77 12.72
N LEU A 727 19.74 2.20 11.65
CA LEU A 727 21.05 2.83 11.76
C LEU A 727 20.89 4.34 11.98
N VAL A 728 21.42 4.82 13.08
CA VAL A 728 21.38 6.21 13.55
C VAL A 728 22.75 6.83 13.41
N THR A 729 22.83 8.03 12.83
CA THR A 729 24.03 8.88 12.86
C THR A 729 23.62 10.31 13.20
N ILE A 730 24.20 10.90 14.26
CA ILE A 730 23.94 12.28 14.67
C ILE A 730 25.29 12.97 14.94
N ARG A 731 25.49 14.15 14.35
CA ARG A 731 26.74 14.89 14.41
C ARG A 731 26.50 16.38 14.66
N LYS A 732 27.23 16.99 15.59
CA LYS A 732 27.27 18.46 15.68
C LYS A 732 28.02 19.06 14.49
N ARG A 733 27.41 20.07 13.86
CA ARG A 733 27.98 20.77 12.70
C ARG A 733 29.18 21.64 13.07
N THR A 734 30.11 21.74 12.12
CA THR A 734 31.14 22.80 12.06
C THR A 734 30.78 23.76 10.93
N SER A 735 31.18 25.03 11.04
CA SER A 735 30.67 26.14 10.22
C SER A 735 30.90 25.99 8.71
N GLY A 736 29.88 26.29 7.89
CA GLY A 736 30.03 26.42 6.43
C GLY A 736 28.73 26.27 5.63
N SER A 737 28.02 25.16 5.78
CA SER A 737 26.89 24.77 4.93
C SER A 737 25.68 24.31 5.76
N ASN A 738 24.45 24.64 5.33
CA ASN A 738 23.21 24.20 5.97
C ASN A 738 23.19 22.69 6.22
N GLY A 739 22.72 22.26 7.39
CA GLY A 739 22.57 20.84 7.73
C GLY A 739 21.46 20.17 6.93
N LYS A 740 21.46 18.84 6.95
CA LYS A 740 20.62 18.05 6.03
C LYS A 740 20.17 16.73 6.66
N MET A 741 19.01 16.72 7.32
CA MET A 741 18.40 15.47 7.75
C MET A 741 18.23 14.50 6.57
N THR A 742 18.75 13.29 6.74
CA THR A 742 18.85 12.27 5.68
C THR A 742 18.14 11.00 6.13
N ILE A 743 16.90 10.83 5.69
CA ILE A 743 16.11 9.62 5.94
C ILE A 743 16.34 8.63 4.80
N CYS A 744 16.67 7.39 5.16
CA CYS A 744 16.86 6.27 4.22
C CYS A 744 16.01 5.07 4.60
N TYR A 745 15.74 4.23 3.61
CA TYR A 745 15.23 2.87 3.78
C TYR A 745 16.21 1.90 3.11
N LYS A 746 16.83 1.02 3.92
CA LYS A 746 17.79 -0.01 3.48
C LYS A 746 18.90 0.53 2.56
N ASN A 747 19.59 1.54 3.07
CA ASN A 747 20.68 2.29 2.45
C ASN A 747 20.28 3.29 1.36
N VAL A 748 18.99 3.46 1.05
CA VAL A 748 18.54 4.34 -0.04
C VAL A 748 17.68 5.49 0.47
N ARG A 749 18.06 6.72 0.14
CA ARG A 749 17.43 7.95 0.64
C ARG A 749 15.97 8.09 0.17
N MET A 750 15.08 8.34 1.11
CA MET A 750 13.66 8.63 0.89
C MET A 750 13.49 10.10 0.54
N THR A 751 13.38 10.41 -0.77
CA THR A 751 13.52 11.78 -1.28
C THR A 751 12.32 12.70 -1.05
N GLY A 752 11.15 12.17 -0.69
CA GLY A 752 9.93 12.95 -0.44
C GLY A 752 9.61 13.20 1.04
N VAL A 753 10.45 12.69 1.96
CA VAL A 753 10.28 12.91 3.40
C VAL A 753 10.77 14.31 3.78
N GLU A 754 9.88 15.11 4.37
CA GLU A 754 10.19 16.41 4.95
C GLU A 754 10.62 16.27 6.42
N ASN A 755 11.42 17.22 6.94
CA ASN A 755 11.90 17.19 8.32
C ASN A 755 10.87 17.87 9.25
N PRO A 756 10.16 17.14 10.15
CA PRO A 756 9.22 17.75 11.08
C PRO A 756 9.92 18.67 12.10
N LEU A 757 11.21 18.44 12.36
CA LEU A 757 12.03 19.22 13.28
C LEU A 757 13.15 19.97 12.51
N SER A 758 12.76 20.65 11.43
CA SER A 758 13.67 21.42 10.54
C SER A 758 14.52 22.50 11.23
N ALA A 759 14.22 22.85 12.48
CA ALA A 759 15.07 23.66 13.35
C ALA A 759 16.44 23.02 13.66
N LEU A 760 16.51 21.69 13.72
CA LEU A 760 17.72 20.96 14.12
C LEU A 760 18.84 21.02 13.08
N ASP A 761 18.49 21.16 11.79
CA ASP A 761 19.43 21.27 10.67
C ASP A 761 20.39 22.47 10.80
N GLU A 762 20.09 23.46 11.65
CA GLU A 762 20.99 24.57 11.98
C GLU A 762 22.21 24.16 12.85
N VAL A 763 22.13 23.03 13.56
CA VAL A 763 23.10 22.65 14.62
C VAL A 763 23.60 21.21 14.44
N LEU A 764 22.74 20.30 14.00
CA LEU A 764 23.01 18.88 13.85
C LEU A 764 22.88 18.44 12.39
N ASP A 765 23.71 17.49 11.98
CA ASP A 765 23.43 16.61 10.85
C ASP A 765 22.86 15.30 11.41
N ILE A 766 21.67 14.89 10.96
CA ILE A 766 20.95 13.70 11.41
C ILE A 766 20.73 12.77 10.22
N SER A 767 21.12 11.50 10.34
CA SER A 767 20.83 10.47 9.33
C SER A 767 20.22 9.25 10.01
N LEU A 768 19.06 8.81 9.52
CA LEU A 768 18.33 7.64 10.00
C LEU A 768 18.09 6.70 8.80
N ASP A 769 18.66 5.50 8.84
CA ASP A 769 18.44 4.47 7.81
C ASP A 769 17.62 3.33 8.41
N PHE A 770 16.33 3.32 8.08
CA PHE A 770 15.36 2.36 8.56
C PHE A 770 15.52 1.05 7.79
N MET A 771 16.02 0.00 8.45
CA MET A 771 16.18 -1.32 7.82
C MET A 771 15.12 -2.33 8.29
N GLY A 772 14.60 -2.21 9.50
CA GLY A 772 13.57 -3.12 10.03
C GLY A 772 12.15 -2.97 9.42
N LEU A 773 11.86 -1.87 8.72
CA LEU A 773 10.52 -1.56 8.24
C LEU A 773 10.01 -2.48 7.12
N GLN A 774 8.70 -2.66 7.05
CA GLN A 774 8.02 -3.47 6.05
C GLN A 774 7.46 -2.58 4.93
N ALA A 775 8.08 -2.60 3.76
CA ALA A 775 7.74 -1.71 2.64
C ALA A 775 6.25 -1.65 2.22
N LYS A 776 5.45 -2.71 2.42
CA LYS A 776 3.99 -2.69 2.13
C LYS A 776 3.12 -2.18 3.27
N ARG A 777 3.65 -2.16 4.49
CA ARG A 777 2.97 -1.61 5.67
C ARG A 777 3.28 -0.11 5.77
N ASP A 778 4.56 0.24 5.74
CA ASP A 778 5.07 1.54 6.22
C ASP A 778 5.32 2.59 5.11
N LEU A 779 5.49 2.16 3.86
CA LEU A 779 5.92 3.02 2.74
C LEU A 779 4.85 3.16 1.65
N LYS A 780 4.90 4.27 0.91
CA LYS A 780 4.16 4.43 -0.35
C LYS A 780 4.82 3.61 -1.49
N ILE A 781 4.06 3.34 -2.56
CA ILE A 781 4.46 2.43 -3.67
C ILE A 781 5.82 2.78 -4.29
N HIS A 782 6.12 4.08 -4.42
CA HIS A 782 7.36 4.62 -4.98
C HIS A 782 8.53 4.67 -3.97
N ARG A 783 8.32 4.25 -2.72
CA ARG A 783 9.33 4.10 -1.64
C ARG A 783 10.08 5.38 -1.21
N ASN A 784 9.80 6.54 -1.80
CA ASN A 784 10.40 7.83 -1.42
C ASN A 784 9.76 8.48 -0.18
N GLU A 785 8.65 7.95 0.32
CA GLU A 785 7.81 8.52 1.39
C GLU A 785 7.22 7.41 2.27
N PHE A 786 7.01 7.74 3.55
CA PHE A 786 6.15 6.97 4.44
C PHE A 786 4.66 7.21 4.13
N ARG A 787 3.79 6.42 4.75
CA ARG A 787 2.34 6.62 4.73
C ARG A 787 1.89 7.63 5.79
N GLU A 788 0.63 8.06 5.70
CA GLU A 788 0.04 9.12 6.53
C GLU A 788 -0.01 8.80 8.03
N ASP A 789 0.16 7.53 8.41
CA ASP A 789 0.12 6.99 9.77
C ASP A 789 1.51 6.79 10.43
N PHE A 790 2.62 7.12 9.74
CA PHE A 790 3.98 6.89 10.26
C PHE A 790 4.53 8.08 11.06
N SER A 791 4.68 7.91 12.38
CA SER A 791 5.21 8.94 13.29
C SER A 791 6.75 9.04 13.25
N LEU A 792 7.28 9.75 12.25
CA LEU A 792 8.72 10.00 12.11
C LEU A 792 9.30 10.86 13.26
N GLU A 793 8.51 11.77 13.81
CA GLU A 793 8.91 12.71 14.87
C GLU A 793 9.37 11.97 16.14
N GLU A 794 8.66 10.92 16.54
CA GLU A 794 9.01 10.09 17.71
C GLU A 794 10.39 9.43 17.59
N TYR A 795 10.76 8.94 16.41
CA TYR A 795 12.08 8.37 16.17
C TYR A 795 13.18 9.43 16.26
N ILE A 796 12.95 10.62 15.70
CA ILE A 796 13.92 11.72 15.78
C ILE A 796 14.14 12.13 17.24
N VAL A 797 13.07 12.32 18.02
CA VAL A 797 13.16 12.67 19.45
C VAL A 797 13.86 11.57 20.24
N ARG A 798 13.52 10.29 20.03
CA ARG A 798 14.16 9.13 20.69
C ARG A 798 15.67 9.07 20.42
N TYR A 799 16.10 9.32 19.18
CA TYR A 799 17.51 9.26 18.83
C TYR A 799 18.30 10.51 19.20
N LEU A 800 17.64 11.68 19.33
CA LEU A 800 18.22 12.85 19.99
C LEU A 800 18.45 12.62 21.48
N GLN A 801 17.49 12.01 22.18
CA GLN A 801 17.65 11.59 23.58
C GLN A 801 18.85 10.65 23.73
N LEU A 802 18.96 9.62 22.88
CA LEU A 802 20.12 8.71 22.84
C LEU A 802 21.45 9.44 22.59
N TYR A 803 21.47 10.44 21.70
CA TYR A 803 22.64 11.30 21.49
C TYR A 803 23.01 12.04 22.77
N PHE A 804 22.06 12.71 23.43
CA PHE A 804 22.33 13.45 24.68
C PHE A 804 22.73 12.53 25.85
N HIS A 805 22.14 11.35 25.97
CA HIS A 805 22.56 10.30 26.91
C HIS A 805 24.02 9.90 26.67
N SER A 806 24.39 9.55 25.42
CA SER A 806 25.73 9.08 25.05
C SER A 806 26.85 10.12 25.23
N SER A 807 26.49 11.37 25.53
CA SER A 807 27.38 12.53 25.56
C SER A 807 27.34 13.32 26.88
N LEU A 808 26.62 12.83 27.90
CA LEU A 808 26.47 13.47 29.22
C LEU A 808 27.82 13.95 29.81
N GLU A 809 28.81 13.06 29.85
CA GLU A 809 30.16 13.31 30.38
C GLU A 809 30.99 14.36 29.60
N HIS A 810 30.49 14.79 28.43
CA HIS A 810 31.17 15.74 27.54
C HIS A 810 30.37 17.03 27.31
N SER A 811 29.24 17.20 28.01
CA SER A 811 28.34 18.35 27.86
C SER A 811 28.97 19.70 28.25
N GLY A 812 30.14 19.71 28.91
CA GLY A 812 30.94 20.93 29.09
C GLY A 812 31.40 21.55 27.76
N GLU A 813 31.65 20.74 26.72
CA GLU A 813 32.10 21.19 25.39
C GLU A 813 30.94 21.71 24.49
N TYR A 814 29.72 21.75 25.02
CA TYR A 814 28.55 22.21 24.29
C TYR A 814 28.49 23.74 24.26
N ASP A 815 28.18 24.30 23.10
CA ASP A 815 27.85 25.71 22.99
C ASP A 815 26.42 25.99 23.49
N MET A 816 26.06 27.26 23.58
CA MET A 816 24.76 27.70 24.07
C MET A 816 23.56 27.09 23.34
N LYS A 817 23.65 26.79 22.02
CA LYS A 817 22.55 26.11 21.30
C LYS A 817 22.47 24.65 21.72
N MET A 818 23.61 23.94 21.78
CA MET A 818 23.66 22.53 22.22
C MET A 818 23.23 22.35 23.68
N ARG A 819 23.63 23.24 24.59
CA ARG A 819 23.22 23.25 26.00
C ARG A 819 21.68 23.42 26.14
N LEU A 820 21.06 24.26 25.30
CA LEU A 820 19.60 24.43 25.27
C LEU A 820 18.87 23.25 24.62
N LEU A 821 19.39 22.68 23.53
CA LEU A 821 18.80 21.47 22.92
C LEU A 821 18.87 20.28 23.89
N GLN A 822 19.97 20.12 24.62
CA GLN A 822 20.08 19.14 25.70
C GLN A 822 19.03 19.41 26.79
N MET A 823 18.83 20.66 27.22
CA MET A 823 17.79 20.99 28.22
C MET A 823 16.36 20.63 27.76
N LEU A 824 16.08 20.66 26.46
CA LEU A 824 14.76 20.36 25.90
C LEU A 824 14.54 18.87 25.61
N TYR A 825 15.58 18.16 25.17
CA TYR A 825 15.50 16.78 24.70
C TYR A 825 16.28 15.78 25.57
N LEU A 826 16.80 16.18 26.74
CA LEU A 826 17.29 15.22 27.73
C LEU A 826 16.09 14.60 28.48
N PRO A 827 15.97 13.27 28.51
CA PRO A 827 14.85 12.59 29.15
C PRO A 827 15.03 12.51 30.67
N ASP A 828 13.93 12.30 31.37
CA ASP A 828 13.87 12.40 32.84
C ASP A 828 14.79 11.39 33.55
N SER A 829 15.02 10.22 32.94
CA SER A 829 15.94 9.19 33.46
C SER A 829 17.42 9.59 33.49
N ASP A 830 17.82 10.59 32.70
CA ASP A 830 19.21 11.05 32.62
C ASP A 830 19.46 12.36 33.42
N MET A 831 18.40 12.97 33.95
CA MET A 831 18.45 14.29 34.60
C MET A 831 19.40 14.32 35.81
N ASP A 832 19.32 13.32 36.69
CA ASP A 832 20.16 13.26 37.90
C ASP A 832 21.65 13.15 37.56
N ILE A 833 21.98 12.35 36.54
CA ILE A 833 23.35 12.15 36.05
C ILE A 833 23.89 13.44 35.43
N PHE A 834 23.05 14.16 34.67
CA PHE A 834 23.40 15.48 34.13
C PHE A 834 23.56 16.53 35.24
N TRP A 835 22.73 16.47 36.29
CA TRP A 835 22.86 17.35 37.45
C TRP A 835 24.18 17.15 38.19
N GLU A 836 24.54 15.90 38.49
CA GLU A 836 25.84 15.54 39.06
C GLU A 836 27.02 16.07 38.22
N TYR A 837 26.89 16.07 36.88
CA TYR A 837 27.91 16.62 35.99
C TYR A 837 28.01 18.15 36.07
N ILE A 838 26.88 18.85 36.10
CA ILE A 838 26.84 20.32 36.28
C ILE A 838 27.45 20.70 37.65
N GLU A 839 27.17 19.94 38.72
CA GLU A 839 27.76 20.17 40.04
C GLU A 839 29.27 19.91 40.10
N LYS A 840 29.79 18.99 39.30
CA LYS A 840 31.24 18.74 39.18
C LYS A 840 31.97 19.81 38.36
N ASN A 841 31.29 20.44 37.39
CA ASN A 841 31.87 21.40 36.44
C ASN A 841 31.33 22.84 36.59
N LEU A 842 30.92 23.22 37.80
CA LEU A 842 30.18 24.46 38.11
C LEU A 842 30.73 25.76 37.50
N GLU A 843 32.03 25.89 37.29
CA GLU A 843 32.64 27.13 36.79
C GLU A 843 32.33 27.37 35.29
N ASP A 844 32.34 26.31 34.48
CA ASP A 844 32.07 26.34 33.03
C ASP A 844 30.60 26.64 32.69
N TYR A 845 29.72 26.60 33.71
CA TYR A 845 28.30 26.98 33.62
C TYR A 845 28.01 28.34 34.32
N LYS A 846 28.99 28.95 35.00
CA LYS A 846 28.88 30.33 35.53
C LYS A 846 29.33 31.38 34.52
N THR A 847 30.30 31.07 33.67
CA THR A 847 30.90 32.00 32.70
C THR A 847 30.00 32.28 31.50
N ASP A 848 29.17 31.31 31.11
CA ASP A 848 28.18 31.45 30.05
C ASP A 848 27.00 32.31 30.52
N LEU A 849 26.97 33.56 30.03
CA LEU A 849 25.93 34.55 30.35
C LEU A 849 24.90 34.67 29.22
N ILE A 850 23.63 34.69 29.63
CA ILE A 850 22.45 34.76 28.78
C ILE A 850 21.64 36.00 29.14
N ASP A 851 20.97 36.62 28.18
CA ASP A 851 20.29 37.91 28.35
C ASP A 851 18.77 37.71 28.52
N GLY A 852 18.34 37.61 29.77
CA GLY A 852 16.92 37.62 30.14
C GLY A 852 16.35 39.04 30.21
N TYR A 853 15.02 39.15 30.23
CA TYR A 853 14.30 40.42 30.40
C TYR A 853 13.24 40.28 31.50
N GLN A 854 13.30 41.15 32.51
CA GLN A 854 12.28 41.29 33.55
C GLN A 854 11.35 42.46 33.20
N ILE A 855 10.05 42.29 33.42
CA ILE A 855 9.02 43.32 33.19
C ILE A 855 8.37 43.68 34.53
N SER A 856 8.07 44.95 34.77
CA SER A 856 7.41 45.43 35.99
C SER A 856 6.44 46.55 35.66
N ILE A 857 5.28 46.58 36.33
CA ILE A 857 4.16 47.49 36.04
C ILE A 857 3.73 48.19 37.33
N LYS A 858 3.47 49.51 37.31
CA LYS A 858 2.99 50.25 38.48
C LYS A 858 1.55 50.77 38.29
N LYS A 859 0.66 50.47 39.24
CA LYS A 859 -0.71 50.99 39.28
C LYS A 859 -0.74 52.36 40.01
N LYS A 860 -1.71 53.21 39.67
CA LYS A 860 -2.01 54.46 40.41
C LYS A 860 -3.28 54.28 41.24
N LYS A 861 -3.35 54.93 42.40
CA LYS A 861 -4.56 54.93 43.25
C LYS A 861 -5.68 55.77 42.65
N ILE A 862 -6.91 55.32 42.87
CA ILE A 862 -8.18 56.02 42.56
C ILE A 862 -8.56 56.89 43.77
N PRO A 863 -9.19 58.08 43.60
CA PRO A 863 -9.69 58.90 44.70
C PRO A 863 -10.87 58.26 45.46
N ASP A 864 -10.97 58.55 46.76
CA ASP A 864 -11.94 57.92 47.67
C ASP A 864 -13.40 58.37 47.44
N ASP A 865 -13.61 59.53 46.80
CA ASP A 865 -14.92 60.18 46.63
C ASP A 865 -15.92 59.36 45.79
N VAL A 866 -15.44 58.61 44.79
CA VAL A 866 -16.29 57.80 43.88
C VAL A 866 -16.94 56.59 44.59
N LEU A 867 -16.32 56.07 45.65
CA LEU A 867 -16.85 54.92 46.41
C LEU A 867 -18.10 55.27 47.24
N SER A 868 -18.39 56.55 47.46
CA SER A 868 -19.38 56.99 48.46
C SER A 868 -20.84 56.96 48.02
N GLU A 869 -21.12 56.98 46.71
CA GLU A 869 -22.51 56.90 46.19
C GLU A 869 -22.97 55.45 45.99
N ALA A 870 -22.14 54.58 45.40
CA ALA A 870 -22.52 53.19 45.09
C ALA A 870 -22.91 52.35 46.32
N VAL A 871 -22.31 52.61 47.49
CA VAL A 871 -22.62 51.87 48.73
C VAL A 871 -24.02 52.22 49.27
N ARG A 872 -24.52 53.45 49.02
CA ARG A 872 -25.75 53.96 49.64
C ARG A 872 -27.04 53.35 49.11
N GLU A 873 -27.06 52.81 47.90
CA GLU A 873 -28.26 52.16 47.35
C GLU A 873 -28.40 50.70 47.79
N VAL A 874 -27.31 50.05 48.23
CA VAL A 874 -27.31 48.63 48.63
C VAL A 874 -27.77 48.44 50.08
N GLU A 875 -27.53 49.41 50.97
CA GLU A 875 -27.81 49.28 52.42
C GLU A 875 -29.31 49.34 52.81
N GLN A 876 -30.26 49.53 51.88
CA GLN A 876 -31.69 49.71 52.21
C GLN A 876 -32.59 48.47 52.02
N ILE A 877 -32.02 47.29 51.74
CA ILE A 877 -32.81 46.05 51.59
C ILE A 877 -32.77 45.23 52.90
N GLU A 878 -33.78 45.38 53.75
CA GLU A 878 -33.92 44.57 54.97
C GLU A 878 -34.29 43.10 54.64
N PRO A 879 -33.58 42.10 55.19
CA PRO A 879 -33.92 40.69 55.01
C PRO A 879 -35.04 40.27 55.96
N THR A 880 -36.17 39.81 55.42
CA THR A 880 -37.20 39.07 56.19
C THR A 880 -37.45 37.68 55.61
N ASN A 881 -37.82 36.75 56.48
CA ASN A 881 -37.64 35.31 56.27
C ASN A 881 -38.60 34.68 55.26
N GLY A 882 -38.07 33.75 54.47
CA GLY A 882 -38.82 32.62 53.90
C GLY A 882 -39.11 32.73 52.41
N GLU A 883 -38.51 31.81 51.64
CA GLU A 883 -38.96 31.34 50.32
C GLU A 883 -39.32 32.38 49.25
N LEU A 884 -38.45 32.54 48.23
CA LEU A 884 -38.88 32.46 46.82
C LEU A 884 -37.68 32.49 45.85
N GLU A 885 -37.46 31.37 45.17
CA GLU A 885 -36.49 31.17 44.08
C GLU A 885 -36.99 31.78 42.76
N GLY A 886 -37.47 33.04 42.81
CA GLY A 886 -38.23 33.60 41.69
C GLY A 886 -38.70 35.04 41.89
N LYS A 887 -37.76 35.98 42.04
CA LYS A 887 -37.94 37.43 41.80
C LYS A 887 -36.62 38.21 41.84
N LEU A 888 -35.85 38.15 40.75
CA LEU A 888 -34.66 38.99 40.55
C LEU A 888 -34.49 39.47 39.08
N GLU A 889 -35.59 39.51 38.31
CA GLU A 889 -35.60 40.03 36.93
C GLU A 889 -35.89 41.55 36.82
N GLU A 890 -36.22 42.22 37.92
CA GLU A 890 -36.63 43.63 37.94
C GLU A 890 -35.78 44.50 38.90
N ALA A 891 -34.48 44.58 38.63
CA ALA A 891 -33.59 45.64 39.13
C ALA A 891 -32.68 46.10 37.97
N PRO A 892 -32.43 47.42 37.80
CA PRO A 892 -31.79 47.93 36.59
C PRO A 892 -30.29 47.67 36.57
N VAL A 893 -29.84 46.76 35.71
CA VAL A 893 -28.43 46.65 35.33
C VAL A 893 -27.99 47.97 34.67
N LEU A 894 -27.11 48.71 35.34
CA LEU A 894 -26.40 49.85 34.75
C LEU A 894 -25.64 49.36 33.52
N ARG A 895 -25.87 50.02 32.38
CA ARG A 895 -25.33 49.57 31.09
C ARG A 895 -23.80 49.69 31.09
N GLU A 896 -23.10 48.60 30.78
CA GLU A 896 -21.68 48.60 30.43
C GLU A 896 -21.44 49.22 29.04
N ASN A 897 -21.90 50.45 28.84
CA ASN A 897 -21.74 51.23 27.61
C ASN A 897 -21.69 52.74 27.93
N GLU A 898 -20.78 53.13 28.83
CA GLU A 898 -20.01 54.40 28.77
C GLU A 898 -19.04 54.50 29.98
N GLY A 899 -17.73 54.70 29.74
CA GLY A 899 -16.93 55.54 30.65
C GLY A 899 -15.85 54.95 31.60
N PHE A 900 -15.43 53.68 31.54
CA PHE A 900 -14.31 53.18 32.38
C PHE A 900 -13.11 52.61 31.62
N SER A 901 -12.39 53.47 30.90
CA SER A 901 -11.13 53.16 30.21
C SER A 901 -9.94 54.01 30.72
N GLN A 902 -9.64 53.93 32.03
CA GLN A 902 -8.37 54.41 32.56
C GLN A 902 -7.23 53.44 32.19
N GLY A 903 -6.78 53.51 30.93
CA GLY A 903 -5.69 52.69 30.42
C GLY A 903 -4.37 52.91 31.15
N LEU A 904 -3.62 51.82 31.37
CA LEU A 904 -2.25 51.88 31.86
C LEU A 904 -1.37 52.54 30.79
N ASN A 905 -0.60 53.54 31.17
CA ASN A 905 0.24 54.25 30.22
C ASN A 905 1.54 53.49 29.96
N LEU A 906 2.11 53.60 28.76
CA LEU A 906 3.39 52.96 28.41
C LEU A 906 4.56 53.38 29.32
N ALA A 907 4.44 54.52 30.01
CA ALA A 907 5.40 55.00 30.99
C ALA A 907 5.32 54.30 32.37
N ASP A 908 4.22 53.58 32.65
CA ASP A 908 4.00 52.86 33.91
C ASP A 908 4.57 51.41 33.87
N ILE A 909 5.11 50.97 32.72
CA ILE A 909 5.83 49.69 32.54
C ILE A 909 7.34 49.93 32.37
N SER A 910 8.16 49.16 33.09
CA SER A 910 9.61 49.09 32.86
C SER A 910 10.04 47.69 32.42
N ILE A 911 10.97 47.64 31.46
CA ILE A 911 11.63 46.41 31.00
C ILE A 911 13.11 46.53 31.34
N LYS A 912 13.65 45.55 32.05
CA LYS A 912 15.03 45.50 32.52
C LYS A 912 15.74 44.28 31.94
N GLU A 913 16.81 44.51 31.20
CA GLU A 913 17.74 43.48 30.75
C GLU A 913 18.53 42.93 31.96
N ILE A 914 18.59 41.61 32.10
CA ILE A 914 19.27 40.90 33.19
C ILE A 914 20.15 39.82 32.59
N LYS A 915 21.46 39.95 32.76
CA LYS A 915 22.40 38.85 32.51
C LYS A 915 22.26 37.80 33.60
N ARG A 916 21.90 36.58 33.21
CA ARG A 916 21.86 35.39 34.08
C ARG A 916 22.84 34.37 33.54
N ASN A 917 23.49 33.60 34.40
CA ASN A 917 24.34 32.49 33.95
C ASN A 917 23.49 31.25 33.61
N ILE A 918 24.00 30.38 32.73
CA ILE A 918 23.33 29.13 32.37
C ILE A 918 23.17 28.19 33.60
N LEU A 919 24.05 28.27 34.60
CA LEU A 919 23.88 27.55 35.87
C LEU A 919 22.62 27.97 36.64
N GLU A 920 22.25 29.25 36.67
CA GLU A 920 20.97 29.73 37.22
C GLU A 920 19.79 29.24 36.39
N VAL A 921 19.92 29.23 35.06
CA VAL A 921 18.90 28.71 34.14
C VAL A 921 18.62 27.22 34.42
N TYR A 922 19.67 26.41 34.55
CA TYR A 922 19.51 25.01 34.94
C TYR A 922 18.98 24.88 36.38
N LYS A 923 19.50 25.61 37.36
CA LYS A 923 18.97 25.57 38.75
C LYS A 923 17.46 25.83 38.81
N GLU A 924 17.00 26.84 38.08
CA GLU A 924 15.59 27.23 38.06
C GLU A 924 14.73 26.28 37.21
N TYR A 925 15.29 25.61 36.19
CA TYR A 925 14.63 24.52 35.45
C TYR A 925 14.49 23.25 36.31
N PHE A 926 15.57 22.76 36.90
CA PHE A 926 15.60 21.56 37.73
C PHE A 926 14.72 21.70 38.99
N GLN A 927 14.86 22.79 39.76
CA GLN A 927 14.02 23.05 40.95
C GLN A 927 12.52 23.23 40.64
N ARG A 928 12.18 23.51 39.37
CA ARG A 928 10.80 23.62 38.92
C ARG A 928 10.26 22.34 38.29
N LYS A 929 11.10 21.47 37.72
CA LYS A 929 10.65 20.22 37.11
C LYS A 929 10.01 19.27 38.14
N GLU A 930 10.50 19.27 39.39
CA GLU A 930 9.87 18.57 40.52
C GLU A 930 8.46 19.10 40.92
N LYS A 931 8.04 20.26 40.40
CA LYS A 931 6.77 20.93 40.76
C LYS A 931 5.88 21.30 39.58
N GLY A 932 6.32 21.03 38.35
CA GLY A 932 5.73 21.62 37.15
C GLY A 932 6.05 23.11 37.06
N GLY A 933 7.12 23.45 36.34
CA GLY A 933 7.52 24.84 36.12
C GLY A 933 8.61 24.96 35.05
N GLY A 934 8.66 26.10 34.36
CA GLY A 934 9.63 26.35 33.26
C GLY A 934 10.42 27.65 33.44
N LEU A 935 11.26 27.96 32.44
CA LEU A 935 12.01 29.22 32.37
C LEU A 935 11.99 29.87 30.97
N LEU A 936 12.00 31.20 30.94
CA LEU A 936 11.95 32.03 29.73
C LEU A 936 13.29 32.75 29.54
N VAL A 937 13.90 32.57 28.35
CA VAL A 937 15.33 32.87 28.10
C VAL A 937 15.50 33.50 26.70
N ALA A 938 16.41 34.48 26.54
CA ALA A 938 16.70 35.14 25.25
C ALA A 938 18.22 35.41 25.07
N SER A 939 18.65 35.77 23.85
CA SER A 939 20.07 35.97 23.49
C SER A 939 20.28 37.17 22.57
N ASN A 940 21.42 37.86 22.73
CA ASN A 940 21.71 39.19 22.19
C ASN A 940 22.60 39.22 20.93
N ASP A 941 23.03 38.07 20.39
CA ASP A 941 24.17 38.04 19.46
C ASP A 941 23.97 38.89 18.19
N ARG A 942 24.84 39.91 18.04
CA ARG A 942 24.88 40.85 16.92
C ARG A 942 25.76 40.35 15.75
N SER A 943 26.46 39.21 15.86
CA SER A 943 27.70 38.93 15.12
C SER A 943 27.66 37.92 13.96
N SER A 944 26.53 37.76 13.24
CA SER A 944 26.52 37.03 11.95
C SER A 944 25.35 37.37 11.01
N TYR A 945 25.37 38.55 10.35
CA TYR A 945 24.38 38.91 9.32
C TYR A 945 24.96 39.70 8.14
N THR A 946 25.47 38.99 7.13
CA THR A 946 25.74 39.52 5.78
C THR A 946 25.34 38.51 4.71
N ALA A 947 24.33 38.88 3.90
CA ALA A 947 23.81 38.19 2.72
C ALA A 947 23.14 36.80 2.89
N GLU A 948 21.96 36.70 2.28
CA GLU A 948 21.29 35.51 1.70
C GLU A 948 20.83 34.33 2.61
N GLU A 949 19.49 34.18 2.65
CA GLU A 949 18.68 32.96 2.89
C GLU A 949 18.97 32.04 4.11
N LEU A 950 18.52 32.45 5.32
CA LEU A 950 18.45 31.58 6.50
C LEU A 950 17.04 31.49 7.14
N LYS A 951 16.43 30.30 7.02
CA LYS A 951 15.33 29.83 7.90
C LYS A 951 15.86 29.57 9.31
N THR A 952 15.00 29.86 10.30
CA THR A 952 15.13 29.73 11.77
C THR A 952 13.68 29.92 12.31
N TYR A 953 13.21 29.57 13.50
CA TYR A 953 13.53 28.59 14.56
C TYR A 953 12.20 28.44 15.34
N GLN A 954 11.88 27.30 15.96
CA GLN A 954 10.75 27.20 16.91
C GLN A 954 11.24 26.98 18.36
N HIS A 955 10.55 27.62 19.30
CA HIS A 955 10.66 27.44 20.75
C HIS A 955 9.32 27.90 21.37
N THR A 956 8.31 27.02 21.42
CA THR A 956 6.93 27.40 21.76
C THR A 956 6.43 26.82 23.08
N ASP A 957 6.63 25.54 23.33
CA ASP A 957 5.75 24.81 24.25
C ASP A 957 6.06 25.15 25.71
N VAL A 958 7.35 25.19 26.06
CA VAL A 958 7.86 25.68 27.35
C VAL A 958 7.43 27.13 27.59
N GLN A 959 7.44 28.00 26.56
CA GLN A 959 7.02 29.40 26.71
C GLN A 959 5.52 29.50 26.99
N THR A 960 4.71 28.77 26.21
CA THR A 960 3.24 28.72 26.33
C THR A 960 2.82 28.28 27.72
N TRP A 961 3.40 27.19 28.19
CA TRP A 961 3.08 26.61 29.50
C TRP A 961 3.43 27.57 30.66
N ILE A 962 4.57 28.27 30.62
CA ILE A 962 4.95 29.26 31.65
C ILE A 962 3.95 30.43 31.68
N MET A 963 3.53 30.90 30.49
CA MET A 963 2.71 32.10 30.35
C MET A 963 1.26 31.92 30.84
N GLN A 964 0.78 30.68 31.00
CA GLN A 964 -0.56 30.37 31.51
C GLN A 964 -0.68 30.46 33.05
N HIS A 965 0.42 30.44 33.79
CA HIS A 965 0.43 30.16 35.24
C HIS A 965 0.92 31.32 36.14
N MET A 966 1.03 32.55 35.62
CA MET A 966 1.39 33.76 36.41
C MET A 966 0.16 34.61 36.80
N HIS A 967 0.16 35.13 38.03
CA HIS A 967 -0.91 35.98 38.59
C HIS A 967 -0.35 37.03 39.57
N LEU A 968 -1.18 38.03 39.94
CA LEU A 968 -0.78 39.18 40.73
C LEU A 968 -0.97 38.93 42.24
N GLU A 969 0.06 39.16 43.05
CA GLU A 969 -0.03 39.08 44.51
C GLU A 969 0.72 40.25 45.17
N GLN A 970 -0.02 41.18 45.78
CA GLN A 970 0.50 42.35 46.51
C GLN A 970 1.46 43.23 45.66
N ASP A 971 0.93 43.74 44.55
CA ASP A 971 1.62 44.61 43.57
C ASP A 971 2.83 43.99 42.81
N GLU A 972 3.17 42.72 43.05
CA GLU A 972 4.15 41.94 42.26
C GLU A 972 3.50 40.71 41.61
N TRP A 973 3.98 40.31 40.43
CA TRP A 973 3.49 39.09 39.73
C TRP A 973 4.30 37.86 40.17
N LYS A 974 3.59 36.78 40.52
CA LYS A 974 4.16 35.54 41.07
C LYS A 974 3.56 34.29 40.40
N PHE A 975 4.04 33.13 40.85
CA PHE A 975 3.69 31.81 40.36
C PHE A 975 3.24 30.97 41.56
N ASN A 976 2.09 30.30 41.46
CA ASN A 976 1.46 29.54 42.54
C ASN A 976 0.47 28.54 41.92
N GLU A 977 0.34 27.35 42.51
CA GLU A 977 -0.24 26.18 41.85
C GLU A 977 -1.75 25.99 42.08
N ASN A 978 -2.39 26.82 42.94
CA ASN A 978 -3.79 26.64 43.35
C ASN A 978 -4.63 27.90 43.07
N ILE A 979 -5.40 27.88 41.98
CA ILE A 979 -6.42 28.87 41.63
C ILE A 979 -7.74 28.15 41.30
N ASN A 980 -8.87 28.63 41.85
CA ASN A 980 -10.19 28.23 41.37
C ASN A 980 -10.52 29.01 40.08
N GLU A 981 -11.01 28.33 39.06
CA GLU A 981 -11.17 28.79 37.66
C GLU A 981 -12.24 29.89 37.43
N LYS A 982 -12.27 30.97 38.23
CA LYS A 982 -13.38 31.96 38.20
C LYS A 982 -13.05 33.45 38.32
N GLU A 983 -11.79 33.87 38.33
CA GLU A 983 -11.42 35.29 38.25
C GLU A 983 -10.32 35.54 37.20
N ASP A 984 -10.72 36.04 36.03
CA ASP A 984 -9.87 36.31 34.87
C ASP A 984 -9.05 37.62 35.02
N ASP A 985 -7.85 37.56 35.59
CA ASP A 985 -6.93 38.73 35.65
C ASP A 985 -5.48 38.37 35.22
N HIS A 986 -5.36 37.70 34.07
CA HIS A 986 -4.07 37.31 33.47
C HIS A 986 -3.26 38.50 32.92
N VAL A 987 -1.95 38.57 33.25
CA VAL A 987 -0.96 39.55 32.73
C VAL A 987 -1.16 39.87 31.25
N LEU A 988 -1.30 38.81 30.46
CA LEU A 988 -1.31 38.84 29.01
C LEU A 988 -2.51 39.61 28.47
N TYR A 989 -3.69 39.43 29.07
CA TYR A 989 -4.91 40.12 28.67
C TYR A 989 -4.77 41.63 28.86
N TYR A 990 -4.18 42.06 29.98
CA TYR A 990 -3.85 43.46 30.24
C TYR A 990 -2.84 44.04 29.24
N LEU A 991 -1.79 43.30 28.87
CA LEU A 991 -0.79 43.75 27.89
C LEU A 991 -1.33 43.84 26.45
N ILE A 992 -2.30 43.00 26.11
CA ILE A 992 -3.02 43.02 24.82
C ILE A 992 -4.03 44.19 24.79
N GLN A 993 -4.89 44.31 25.81
CA GLN A 993 -5.91 45.38 25.92
C GLN A 993 -5.31 46.79 25.85
N ASN A 994 -4.15 47.01 26.48
CA ASN A 994 -3.48 48.32 26.46
C ASN A 994 -2.59 48.54 25.21
N GLY A 995 -2.64 47.65 24.21
CA GLY A 995 -1.94 47.80 22.93
C GLY A 995 -0.40 47.75 23.02
N ILE A 996 0.13 47.15 24.09
CA ILE A 996 1.58 47.03 24.34
C ILE A 996 2.13 45.77 23.67
N ILE A 997 1.31 44.71 23.62
CA ILE A 997 1.44 43.59 22.68
C ILE A 997 0.32 43.77 21.65
N ILE A 998 0.68 43.98 20.38
CA ILE A 998 -0.27 44.21 19.29
C ILE A 998 -0.43 42.92 18.46
N GLU A 999 -1.70 42.55 18.23
CA GLU A 999 -2.21 41.34 17.53
C GLU A 999 -2.18 40.00 18.30
N ASN A 1000 -3.11 39.12 17.89
CA ASN A 1000 -3.57 37.90 18.57
C ASN A 1000 -2.52 36.78 18.59
N PHE A 1001 -1.53 36.87 19.49
CA PHE A 1001 -0.47 35.88 19.63
C PHE A 1001 -0.96 34.54 20.23
N LEU A 1002 -1.59 34.52 21.42
CA LEU A 1002 -1.91 33.25 22.09
C LEU A 1002 -3.24 32.58 21.66
N TRP A 1003 -4.29 33.31 21.29
CA TRP A 1003 -5.57 32.65 20.95
C TRP A 1003 -5.48 31.80 19.67
N LYS A 1004 -4.48 32.06 18.82
CA LYS A 1004 -4.14 31.21 17.66
C LYS A 1004 -3.07 30.16 17.94
N LEU A 1005 -2.53 30.09 19.15
CA LEU A 1005 -1.52 29.12 19.57
C LEU A 1005 -2.15 27.85 20.18
N LEU A 1006 -3.46 27.88 20.47
CA LEU A 1006 -4.20 26.84 21.19
C LEU A 1006 -5.20 26.06 20.30
N GLN A 1007 -5.09 26.16 18.97
CA GLN A 1007 -5.95 25.48 17.99
C GLN A 1007 -5.15 24.82 16.85
N ASP A 1008 -4.35 23.83 17.23
CA ASP A 1008 -3.67 22.85 16.37
C ASP A 1008 -2.57 23.35 15.40
N ARG A 1009 -1.97 22.38 14.70
CA ARG A 1009 -0.57 22.34 14.23
C ARG A 1009 -0.31 23.01 12.86
N GLU A 1010 0.98 22.99 12.48
CA GLU A 1010 1.59 23.21 11.15
C GLU A 1010 2.09 24.64 10.78
N GLU A 1011 2.83 24.72 9.67
CA GLU A 1011 4.06 25.54 9.52
C GLU A 1011 3.92 27.02 9.09
N LEU A 1012 5.05 27.74 9.18
CA LEU A 1012 5.19 29.20 9.09
C LEU A 1012 6.22 29.67 8.03
N GLU A 1013 6.00 30.80 7.33
CA GLU A 1013 6.99 31.43 6.44
C GLU A 1013 7.27 32.92 6.78
N LYS A 1014 8.55 33.31 6.82
CA LYS A 1014 9.07 34.51 7.52
C LYS A 1014 8.75 35.88 6.89
N GLN A 1015 8.52 36.85 7.77
CA GLN A 1015 8.77 38.29 7.61
C GLN A 1015 9.49 38.87 8.84
N LYS A 1016 10.14 40.03 8.70
CA LYS A 1016 11.02 40.61 9.73
C LYS A 1016 10.48 41.94 10.27
N ILE A 1017 9.89 41.93 11.46
CA ILE A 1017 9.51 43.13 12.20
C ILE A 1017 10.63 43.53 13.16
N ALA A 1018 10.83 44.84 13.34
CA ALA A 1018 11.86 45.38 14.23
C ALA A 1018 11.26 46.42 15.16
N VAL A 1019 11.34 46.15 16.46
CA VAL A 1019 10.93 47.08 17.53
C VAL A 1019 12.18 47.74 18.08
N ASN A 1020 12.23 49.07 18.03
CA ASN A 1020 13.30 49.85 18.66
C ASN A 1020 12.88 50.19 20.08
N VAL A 1021 13.48 49.53 21.08
CA VAL A 1021 13.24 49.84 22.49
C VAL A 1021 13.99 51.13 22.85
N ARG A 1022 13.24 52.20 23.15
CA ARG A 1022 13.81 53.50 23.56
C ARG A 1022 14.16 53.50 25.04
N GLY A 1023 15.38 53.06 25.35
CA GLY A 1023 16.09 53.43 26.59
C GLY A 1023 17.03 54.60 26.35
N GLU A 1024 17.28 55.45 27.34
CA GLU A 1024 17.90 56.79 27.18
C GLU A 1024 19.35 56.85 26.65
N LYS A 1025 20.03 55.72 26.37
CA LYS A 1025 21.44 55.73 25.91
C LYS A 1025 21.81 54.88 24.70
N GLU A 1026 20.99 53.93 24.25
CA GLU A 1026 21.23 53.26 22.96
C GLU A 1026 19.93 52.65 22.39
N ASN A 1027 19.67 52.83 21.10
CA ASN A 1027 18.52 52.21 20.43
C ASN A 1027 18.78 50.70 20.22
N LYS A 1028 18.34 49.85 21.15
CA LYS A 1028 18.35 48.39 20.94
C LYS A 1028 17.19 47.99 20.02
N ARG A 1029 17.54 47.36 18.90
CA ARG A 1029 16.61 46.83 17.89
C ARG A 1029 16.29 45.37 18.19
N VAL A 1030 15.18 45.11 18.87
CA VAL A 1030 14.65 43.75 19.05
C VAL A 1030 13.98 43.34 17.73
N VAL A 1031 14.27 42.13 17.26
CA VAL A 1031 13.75 41.61 15.99
C VAL A 1031 12.77 40.48 16.27
N PHE A 1032 11.51 40.70 15.94
CA PHE A 1032 10.47 39.68 15.96
C PHE A 1032 10.23 39.20 14.53
N TRP A 1033 10.14 37.89 14.33
CA TRP A 1033 9.73 37.35 13.04
C TRP A 1033 8.20 37.28 13.01
N LYS A 1034 7.58 38.14 12.19
CA LYS A 1034 6.23 37.88 11.71
C LYS A 1034 6.31 36.64 10.81
N PHE A 1035 5.22 35.91 10.67
CA PHE A 1035 5.11 34.93 9.61
C PHE A 1035 3.87 35.26 8.78
N GLU A 1036 4.02 35.38 7.46
CA GLU A 1036 2.92 35.64 6.54
C GLU A 1036 2.61 34.40 5.73
N LYS A 1037 1.31 34.06 5.69
CA LYS A 1037 0.76 32.92 4.96
C LYS A 1037 1.08 33.04 3.47
N LYS A 1038 2.06 32.28 2.97
CA LYS A 1038 2.07 31.87 1.57
C LYS A 1038 0.82 31.02 1.34
N LEU A 1039 -0.20 31.60 0.71
CA LEU A 1039 -1.24 30.81 0.06
C LEU A 1039 -0.57 29.88 -0.96
N PRO A 1040 -1.04 28.63 -1.12
CA PRO A 1040 -0.70 27.83 -2.27
C PRO A 1040 -1.16 28.54 -3.55
N THR A 1041 -0.24 29.23 -4.22
CA THR A 1041 -0.40 29.68 -5.62
C THR A 1041 -0.22 28.49 -6.56
N GLY A 1042 -1.07 27.49 -6.33
CA GLY A 1042 -1.09 26.16 -6.91
C GLY A 1042 -2.40 25.50 -6.49
N LYS A 1043 -3.46 25.72 -7.28
CA LYS A 1043 -4.84 25.27 -6.98
C LYS A 1043 -4.89 23.77 -6.67
N LYS A 1044 -5.48 23.42 -5.52
CA LYS A 1044 -6.39 22.26 -5.32
C LYS A 1044 -7.09 22.37 -3.98
N TYR A 1045 -8.42 22.27 -3.99
CA TYR A 1045 -9.25 22.34 -2.79
C TYR A 1045 -9.55 20.91 -2.31
N ASN A 1046 -8.89 20.45 -1.25
CA ASN A 1046 -8.89 19.03 -0.88
C ASN A 1046 -10.20 18.52 -0.26
N SER A 1047 -11.11 19.39 0.20
CA SER A 1047 -12.50 19.00 0.41
C SER A 1047 -13.49 20.17 0.24
N LEU A 1048 -14.68 19.87 -0.29
CA LEU A 1048 -15.73 20.88 -0.46
C LEU A 1048 -16.29 21.37 0.89
N ARG A 1049 -16.27 20.52 1.92
CA ARG A 1049 -16.67 20.86 3.29
C ARG A 1049 -15.80 21.97 3.87
N GLU A 1050 -14.49 21.93 3.60
CA GLU A 1050 -13.54 22.90 4.12
C GLU A 1050 -13.64 24.28 3.45
N PHE A 1051 -13.94 24.32 2.14
CA PHE A 1051 -14.24 25.56 1.42
C PHE A 1051 -15.40 26.34 2.06
N TYR A 1052 -16.52 25.67 2.37
CA TYR A 1052 -17.67 26.33 3.00
C TYR A 1052 -17.47 26.63 4.48
N LEU A 1053 -16.80 25.77 5.25
CA LEU A 1053 -16.49 26.06 6.66
C LEU A 1053 -15.62 27.32 6.82
N ARG A 1054 -14.59 27.50 5.97
CA ARG A 1054 -13.72 28.69 6.01
C ARG A 1054 -14.34 29.92 5.34
N SER A 1055 -15.53 29.81 4.73
CA SER A 1055 -16.28 30.97 4.19
C SER A 1055 -16.98 31.80 5.28
N TRP A 1056 -17.04 31.30 6.52
CA TRP A 1056 -17.77 31.90 7.65
C TRP A 1056 -16.87 32.56 8.70
N SER A 1057 -15.58 32.23 8.76
CA SER A 1057 -14.66 32.70 9.81
C SER A 1057 -14.31 34.18 9.73
N ASP A 1058 -14.44 34.78 8.54
CA ASP A 1058 -13.98 36.13 8.24
C ASP A 1058 -15.17 37.09 8.06
N LEU A 1059 -15.76 37.57 9.17
CA LEU A 1059 -15.99 39.01 9.46
C LEU A 1059 -16.98 39.31 10.60
N GLN A 1060 -16.57 40.23 11.48
CA GLN A 1060 -17.51 41.21 12.04
C GLN A 1060 -17.79 42.27 10.96
N GLY A 1061 -19.01 42.31 10.42
CA GLY A 1061 -19.37 43.29 9.38
C GLY A 1061 -20.88 43.33 9.13
N SER A 1062 -21.46 44.53 9.17
CA SER A 1062 -22.91 44.75 9.10
C SER A 1062 -23.42 44.83 7.66
N PHE A 1063 -23.76 43.68 7.08
CA PHE A 1063 -24.51 43.57 5.81
C PHE A 1063 -25.66 42.56 5.98
N PHE A 1064 -26.77 42.81 5.27
CA PHE A 1064 -28.12 42.23 5.47
C PHE A 1064 -28.32 41.24 6.64
N THR A 1065 -28.94 41.75 7.69
CA THR A 1065 -29.61 40.98 8.74
C THR A 1065 -30.91 40.30 8.26
N GLU A 1066 -31.38 40.62 7.05
CA GLU A 1066 -32.68 40.20 6.53
C GLU A 1066 -32.57 39.66 5.09
N TYR A 1067 -32.99 38.42 4.86
CA TYR A 1067 -33.05 37.80 3.52
C TYR A 1067 -34.50 37.83 2.99
N PRO A 1068 -34.76 38.28 1.75
CA PRO A 1068 -36.09 38.27 1.16
C PRO A 1068 -36.68 36.85 0.95
N GLU A 1069 -38.00 36.74 1.10
CA GLU A 1069 -38.79 35.49 0.94
C GLU A 1069 -38.54 34.74 -0.37
N GLU A 1070 -38.30 35.48 -1.46
CA GLU A 1070 -38.04 34.91 -2.79
C GLU A 1070 -36.85 33.95 -2.83
N PHE A 1071 -35.89 34.06 -1.91
CA PHE A 1071 -34.75 33.14 -1.82
C PHE A 1071 -35.04 31.84 -1.04
N SER A 1072 -36.22 31.70 -0.43
CA SER A 1072 -36.63 30.49 0.31
C SER A 1072 -36.50 29.18 -0.48
N LEU A 1073 -36.65 29.22 -1.81
CA LEU A 1073 -36.44 28.05 -2.66
C LEU A 1073 -35.01 27.47 -2.57
N LEU A 1074 -34.02 28.28 -2.16
CA LEU A 1074 -32.64 27.83 -1.90
C LEU A 1074 -32.43 27.21 -0.51
N GLU A 1075 -33.49 27.00 0.27
CA GLU A 1075 -33.40 26.39 1.61
C GLU A 1075 -32.80 24.98 1.56
N VAL A 1076 -31.89 24.65 2.49
CA VAL A 1076 -31.16 23.38 2.57
C VAL A 1076 -31.32 22.67 3.92
N THR A 1077 -31.14 21.34 3.96
CA THR A 1077 -31.54 20.51 5.11
C THR A 1077 -30.45 20.20 6.13
N GLU A 1078 -29.16 20.43 5.86
CA GLU A 1078 -28.07 20.01 6.76
C GLU A 1078 -26.91 21.04 6.92
N ILE A 1079 -26.50 21.25 8.17
CA ILE A 1079 -25.27 21.94 8.66
C ILE A 1079 -25.16 23.46 8.33
N PRO A 1080 -24.21 24.21 8.94
CA PRO A 1080 -24.50 25.01 10.15
C PRO A 1080 -24.82 26.50 9.88
N TYR A 1081 -26.09 26.85 10.07
CA TYR A 1081 -26.63 28.14 10.55
C TYR A 1081 -25.96 29.48 10.12
N ILE A 1082 -26.69 30.21 9.26
CA ILE A 1082 -27.34 31.46 9.72
C ILE A 1082 -28.85 31.18 9.68
N SER A 1083 -29.61 31.71 10.64
CA SER A 1083 -31.05 31.52 10.76
C SER A 1083 -31.81 32.84 10.72
N ARG A 1084 -33.00 32.84 10.11
CA ARG A 1084 -34.06 33.80 10.41
C ARG A 1084 -35.42 33.13 10.32
N GLN A 1085 -36.36 33.56 11.16
CA GLN A 1085 -37.77 33.22 10.99
C GLN A 1085 -38.39 34.04 9.86
N ILE A 1086 -39.14 33.35 8.99
CA ILE A 1086 -40.09 33.91 8.03
C ILE A 1086 -41.39 33.13 8.27
N ASP A 1087 -42.50 33.81 8.51
CA ASP A 1087 -43.81 33.21 8.85
C ASP A 1087 -43.73 32.05 9.87
N LYS A 1088 -42.91 32.26 10.90
CA LYS A 1088 -42.62 31.33 12.03
C LYS A 1088 -41.89 30.04 11.64
N GLN A 1089 -41.48 29.84 10.39
CA GLN A 1089 -40.53 28.79 10.01
C GLN A 1089 -39.12 29.37 9.88
N THR A 1090 -38.12 28.59 10.31
CA THR A 1090 -36.71 28.96 10.16
C THR A 1090 -36.20 28.43 8.83
N CYS A 1091 -35.54 29.30 8.05
CA CYS A 1091 -34.97 28.97 6.73
C CYS A 1091 -33.44 29.12 6.74
N TYR A 1092 -32.74 28.25 6.00
CA TYR A 1092 -31.26 28.17 5.93
C TYR A 1092 -30.78 28.22 4.48
N ILE A 1093 -30.04 29.27 4.10
CA ILE A 1093 -29.54 29.49 2.73
C ILE A 1093 -28.01 29.72 2.80
N ILE A 1094 -27.26 29.07 1.92
CA ILE A 1094 -25.79 29.22 1.85
C ILE A 1094 -25.41 30.50 1.09
N ARG A 1095 -24.38 31.22 1.56
CA ARG A 1095 -23.84 32.41 0.87
C ARG A 1095 -22.99 31.98 -0.35
N PRO A 1096 -23.14 32.63 -1.52
CA PRO A 1096 -22.38 32.28 -2.72
C PRO A 1096 -20.99 32.93 -2.81
N MET A 1097 -20.64 33.80 -1.88
CA MET A 1097 -19.38 34.56 -1.87
C MET A 1097 -18.91 34.84 -0.43
N THR A 1098 -17.61 35.04 -0.26
CA THR A 1098 -17.03 35.57 0.98
C THR A 1098 -17.03 37.11 0.96
N ALA A 1099 -17.06 37.74 2.13
CA ALA A 1099 -17.03 39.20 2.22
C ALA A 1099 -15.65 39.81 1.92
N GLU A 1100 -14.56 39.03 1.99
CA GLU A 1100 -13.26 39.41 1.43
C GLU A 1100 -13.34 39.63 -0.09
N TRP A 1101 -14.15 38.84 -0.81
CA TRP A 1101 -14.37 39.02 -2.25
C TRP A 1101 -15.10 40.35 -2.54
N ILE A 1102 -16.07 40.72 -1.70
CA ILE A 1102 -16.76 42.03 -1.75
C ILE A 1102 -15.79 43.17 -1.45
N TYR A 1103 -14.93 43.02 -0.43
CA TYR A 1103 -13.94 44.02 -0.05
C TYR A 1103 -12.92 44.27 -1.17
N GLN A 1104 -12.28 43.21 -1.70
CA GLN A 1104 -11.35 43.31 -2.83
C GLN A 1104 -12.02 43.91 -4.07
N PHE A 1105 -13.29 43.59 -4.32
CA PHE A 1105 -14.07 44.17 -5.41
C PHE A 1105 -14.26 45.68 -5.23
N SER A 1106 -14.66 46.14 -4.04
CA SER A 1106 -14.83 47.57 -3.74
C SER A 1106 -13.53 48.36 -3.92
N GLN A 1107 -12.40 47.80 -3.45
CA GLN A 1107 -11.07 48.40 -3.58
C GLN A 1107 -10.62 48.50 -5.04
N ARG A 1108 -10.84 47.44 -5.85
CA ARG A 1108 -10.59 47.46 -7.30
C ARG A 1108 -11.43 48.51 -8.02
N ASN A 1109 -12.71 48.65 -7.68
CA ASN A 1109 -13.59 49.63 -8.32
C ASN A 1109 -13.23 51.07 -7.94
N ALA A 1110 -12.98 51.35 -6.65
CA ALA A 1110 -12.51 52.65 -6.18
C ALA A 1110 -11.18 53.06 -6.86
N TYR A 1111 -10.21 52.14 -6.97
CA TYR A 1111 -8.96 52.36 -7.68
C TYR A 1111 -9.16 52.64 -9.18
N ASN A 1112 -10.02 51.88 -9.85
CA ASN A 1112 -10.32 52.09 -11.28
C ASN A 1112 -10.97 53.46 -11.54
N ILE A 1113 -11.93 53.87 -10.69
CA ILE A 1113 -12.55 55.20 -10.74
C ILE A 1113 -11.50 56.30 -10.56
N HIS A 1114 -10.61 56.17 -9.56
CA HIS A 1114 -9.56 57.16 -9.31
C HIS A 1114 -8.50 57.24 -10.43
N MET A 1115 -8.29 56.13 -11.15
CA MET A 1115 -7.41 56.06 -12.33
C MET A 1115 -8.09 56.46 -13.65
N GLY A 1116 -9.34 56.97 -13.62
CA GLY A 1116 -10.09 57.37 -14.82
C GLY A 1116 -10.46 56.21 -15.74
N ARG A 1117 -10.45 54.97 -15.23
CA ARG A 1117 -10.79 53.74 -15.96
C ARG A 1117 -12.30 53.48 -15.85
N LYS A 1118 -12.85 52.67 -16.76
CA LYS A 1118 -14.24 52.21 -16.61
C LYS A 1118 -14.39 51.39 -15.32
N TYR A 1119 -15.47 51.65 -14.59
CA TYR A 1119 -15.89 50.82 -13.47
C TYR A 1119 -16.31 49.44 -13.95
N ILE A 1120 -16.22 48.43 -13.08
CA ILE A 1120 -16.65 47.07 -13.36
C ILE A 1120 -18.18 47.06 -13.33
N THR A 1121 -18.82 46.63 -14.43
CA THR A 1121 -20.28 46.57 -14.54
C THR A 1121 -20.85 45.41 -13.74
N LYS A 1122 -22.15 45.49 -13.42
CA LYS A 1122 -22.89 44.45 -12.68
C LYS A 1122 -22.73 43.07 -13.32
N ASP A 1123 -22.88 42.99 -14.64
CA ASP A 1123 -22.74 41.74 -15.41
C ASP A 1123 -21.30 41.19 -15.35
N ALA A 1124 -20.29 42.07 -15.36
CA ALA A 1124 -18.89 41.66 -15.25
C ALA A 1124 -18.56 41.14 -13.85
N PHE A 1125 -19.14 41.72 -12.79
CA PHE A 1125 -19.02 41.22 -11.42
C PHE A 1125 -19.72 39.87 -11.22
N ILE A 1126 -20.99 39.74 -11.65
CA ILE A 1126 -21.71 38.47 -11.65
C ILE A 1126 -20.90 37.39 -12.38
N LYS A 1127 -20.31 37.75 -13.52
CA LYS A 1127 -19.48 36.84 -14.33
C LYS A 1127 -18.15 36.45 -13.69
N GLU A 1128 -17.50 37.36 -12.96
CA GLU A 1128 -16.26 37.08 -12.20
C GLU A 1128 -16.54 36.18 -10.98
N VAL A 1129 -17.72 36.30 -10.35
CA VAL A 1129 -18.16 35.48 -9.22
C VAL A 1129 -18.66 34.10 -9.66
N MET A 1130 -19.60 34.05 -10.61
CA MET A 1130 -20.41 32.86 -10.90
C MET A 1130 -20.02 32.12 -12.20
N GLY A 1131 -19.39 32.78 -13.17
CA GLY A 1131 -19.09 32.21 -14.49
C GLY A 1131 -19.98 32.76 -15.62
N ASN A 1132 -20.03 32.07 -16.77
CA ASN A 1132 -20.77 32.56 -17.95
C ASN A 1132 -22.29 32.31 -17.83
N ASP A 1133 -22.65 31.09 -17.43
CA ASP A 1133 -24.00 30.54 -17.38
C ASP A 1133 -23.98 29.26 -16.51
N TRP A 1134 -25.14 28.65 -16.26
CA TRP A 1134 -25.24 27.47 -15.38
C TRP A 1134 -24.60 26.18 -15.91
N LEU A 1135 -24.29 26.10 -17.22
CA LEU A 1135 -23.52 25.01 -17.82
C LEU A 1135 -22.02 25.25 -17.71
N HIS A 1136 -21.61 26.52 -17.68
CA HIS A 1136 -20.22 26.99 -17.56
C HIS A 1136 -20.00 27.93 -16.36
N PRO A 1137 -20.29 27.47 -15.12
CA PRO A 1137 -20.02 28.24 -13.91
C PRO A 1137 -18.51 28.33 -13.63
N THR A 1138 -18.11 29.22 -12.72
CA THR A 1138 -16.81 29.13 -12.04
C THR A 1138 -16.70 27.79 -11.31
N GLU A 1139 -15.48 27.30 -11.13
CA GLU A 1139 -15.20 25.99 -10.50
C GLU A 1139 -15.85 25.90 -9.12
N GLU A 1140 -15.66 26.97 -8.34
CA GLU A 1140 -16.14 27.18 -6.99
C GLU A 1140 -17.69 27.26 -6.93
N PHE A 1141 -18.33 27.97 -7.87
CA PHE A 1141 -19.78 28.14 -7.92
C PHE A 1141 -20.51 26.90 -8.49
N GLY A 1142 -19.89 26.17 -9.42
CA GLY A 1142 -20.41 24.91 -9.94
C GLY A 1142 -20.56 23.84 -8.85
N TYR A 1143 -19.68 23.84 -7.85
CA TYR A 1143 -19.85 23.00 -6.66
C TYR A 1143 -20.99 23.49 -5.75
N LEU A 1144 -21.18 24.81 -5.57
CA LEU A 1144 -22.32 25.34 -4.79
C LEU A 1144 -23.65 24.84 -5.36
N MET A 1145 -23.84 24.95 -6.69
CA MET A 1145 -25.07 24.51 -7.33
C MET A 1145 -25.33 23.01 -7.15
N ARG A 1146 -24.27 22.18 -7.23
CA ARG A 1146 -24.39 20.73 -7.00
C ARG A 1146 -24.70 20.40 -5.53
N TRP A 1147 -24.11 21.15 -4.59
CA TRP A 1147 -24.40 20.96 -3.17
C TRP A 1147 -25.84 21.37 -2.84
N VAL A 1148 -26.27 22.56 -3.27
CA VAL A 1148 -27.66 23.02 -3.07
C VAL A 1148 -28.66 22.10 -3.80
N SER A 1149 -28.37 21.65 -5.02
CA SER A 1149 -29.21 20.64 -5.72
C SER A 1149 -29.33 19.32 -4.93
N LYS A 1150 -28.27 18.89 -4.23
CA LYS A 1150 -28.30 17.66 -3.42
C LYS A 1150 -29.04 17.83 -2.09
N TYR A 1151 -28.88 18.97 -1.43
CA TYR A 1151 -29.34 19.19 -0.05
C TYR A 1151 -30.53 20.17 0.09
N ALA A 1152 -31.09 20.71 -0.99
CA ALA A 1152 -32.22 21.62 -0.92
C ALA A 1152 -33.48 20.95 -0.35
N LYS A 1153 -34.13 21.59 0.62
CA LYS A 1153 -35.42 21.19 1.19
C LYS A 1153 -36.49 21.10 0.09
N HIS A 1154 -36.56 22.12 -0.78
CA HIS A 1154 -37.53 22.21 -1.87
C HIS A 1154 -37.13 21.34 -3.08
N GLU A 1155 -38.02 20.43 -3.48
CA GLU A 1155 -37.76 19.47 -4.56
C GLU A 1155 -37.54 20.12 -5.95
N ALA A 1156 -38.24 21.21 -6.24
CA ALA A 1156 -38.06 21.96 -7.49
C ALA A 1156 -36.61 22.42 -7.67
N THR A 1157 -35.98 22.87 -6.58
CA THR A 1157 -34.58 23.30 -6.53
C THR A 1157 -33.62 22.14 -6.71
N ARG A 1158 -33.90 20.97 -6.09
CA ARG A 1158 -33.08 19.76 -6.29
C ARG A 1158 -32.99 19.36 -7.77
N ARG A 1159 -34.11 19.47 -8.48
CA ARG A 1159 -34.27 19.03 -9.88
C ARG A 1159 -33.91 20.09 -10.94
N ASN A 1160 -33.60 21.33 -10.57
CA ASN A 1160 -33.41 22.43 -11.53
C ASN A 1160 -32.20 23.32 -11.20
N MET A 1161 -31.06 23.09 -11.88
CA MET A 1161 -29.85 23.91 -11.75
C MET A 1161 -29.99 25.33 -12.33
N GLN A 1162 -30.81 25.54 -13.37
CA GLN A 1162 -31.09 26.89 -13.90
C GLN A 1162 -31.80 27.73 -12.83
N LEU A 1163 -32.74 27.16 -12.06
CA LEU A 1163 -33.40 27.86 -10.95
C LEU A 1163 -32.40 28.27 -9.85
N ILE A 1164 -31.46 27.38 -9.49
CA ILE A 1164 -30.41 27.71 -8.52
C ILE A 1164 -29.52 28.86 -9.05
N TRP A 1165 -29.12 28.78 -10.32
CA TRP A 1165 -28.33 29.81 -11.00
C TRP A 1165 -29.05 31.16 -11.04
N ASP A 1166 -30.30 31.21 -11.47
CA ASP A 1166 -31.08 32.44 -11.63
C ASP A 1166 -31.30 33.14 -10.29
N MET A 1167 -31.62 32.37 -9.24
CA MET A 1167 -31.79 32.90 -7.89
C MET A 1167 -30.49 33.45 -7.31
N TYR A 1168 -29.37 32.73 -7.42
CA TYR A 1168 -28.08 33.27 -6.98
C TYR A 1168 -27.58 34.41 -7.86
N THR A 1169 -27.88 34.43 -9.17
CA THR A 1169 -27.58 35.56 -10.06
C THR A 1169 -28.26 36.83 -9.56
N LYS A 1170 -29.52 36.72 -9.14
CA LYS A 1170 -30.26 37.82 -8.50
C LYS A 1170 -29.62 38.25 -7.18
N TYR A 1171 -29.21 37.30 -6.34
CA TYR A 1171 -28.57 37.55 -5.03
C TYR A 1171 -27.20 38.26 -5.17
N VAL A 1172 -26.29 37.71 -5.98
CA VAL A 1172 -24.98 38.31 -6.31
C VAL A 1172 -25.18 39.70 -6.95
N GLY A 1173 -26.23 39.85 -7.77
CA GLY A 1173 -26.61 41.13 -8.35
C GLY A 1173 -27.14 42.16 -7.33
N GLY A 1174 -27.78 41.75 -6.24
CA GLY A 1174 -28.22 42.66 -5.17
C GLY A 1174 -27.03 43.28 -4.44
N ILE A 1175 -26.11 42.43 -3.97
CA ILE A 1175 -24.88 42.82 -3.25
C ILE A 1175 -24.08 43.88 -4.02
N PHE A 1176 -24.01 43.78 -5.35
CA PHE A 1176 -23.37 44.79 -6.21
C PHE A 1176 -24.05 46.18 -6.12
N ASP A 1177 -25.39 46.22 -6.11
CA ASP A 1177 -26.15 47.47 -6.13
C ASP A 1177 -26.16 48.18 -4.76
N GLU A 1178 -26.16 47.45 -3.63
CA GLU A 1178 -26.03 48.09 -2.29
C GLU A 1178 -24.65 48.69 -2.06
N ASN A 1179 -23.58 47.96 -2.42
CA ASN A 1179 -22.20 48.40 -2.17
C ASN A 1179 -21.75 49.51 -3.15
N LYS A 1180 -22.56 49.82 -4.16
CA LYS A 1180 -22.33 50.82 -5.20
C LYS A 1180 -22.09 52.22 -4.66
N ASP A 1181 -22.83 52.65 -3.64
CA ASP A 1181 -22.72 54.00 -3.08
C ASP A 1181 -21.49 54.13 -2.17
N MET A 1182 -21.06 53.06 -1.48
CA MET A 1182 -19.77 53.01 -0.79
C MET A 1182 -18.57 53.17 -1.73
N MET A 1183 -18.69 52.75 -3.00
CA MET A 1183 -17.63 52.89 -4.01
C MET A 1183 -17.53 54.31 -4.60
N LEU A 1184 -18.45 55.23 -4.27
CA LEU A 1184 -18.51 56.59 -4.84
C LEU A 1184 -18.07 57.71 -3.90
N SER A 1185 -18.03 57.49 -2.58
CA SER A 1185 -17.90 58.56 -1.58
C SER A 1185 -16.48 58.83 -1.05
N ASN A 1186 -15.62 57.81 -0.97
CA ASN A 1186 -14.37 57.87 -0.19
C ASN A 1186 -13.20 58.61 -0.87
N LYS A 1187 -13.35 59.93 -1.02
CA LYS A 1187 -12.29 60.81 -1.56
C LYS A 1187 -11.14 61.06 -0.57
N ASP A 1188 -11.44 61.07 0.73
CA ASP A 1188 -10.48 61.48 1.77
C ASP A 1188 -9.50 60.38 2.19
N VAL A 1189 -9.94 59.11 2.18
CA VAL A 1189 -9.09 57.93 2.45
C VAL A 1189 -7.90 57.89 1.47
N TRP A 1190 -8.13 58.27 0.20
CA TRP A 1190 -7.07 58.32 -0.81
C TRP A 1190 -6.06 59.46 -0.55
N ASN A 1191 -6.53 60.62 -0.08
CA ASN A 1191 -5.64 61.72 0.30
C ASN A 1191 -4.71 61.31 1.44
N GLU A 1192 -5.22 60.63 2.47
CA GLU A 1192 -4.42 60.16 3.60
C GLU A 1192 -3.39 59.10 3.17
N MET A 1193 -3.77 58.19 2.26
CA MET A 1193 -2.88 57.17 1.71
C MET A 1193 -1.76 57.78 0.85
N VAL A 1194 -2.07 58.77 0.02
CA VAL A 1194 -1.09 59.52 -0.79
C VAL A 1194 -0.14 60.33 0.10
N ASP A 1195 -0.62 60.95 1.17
CA ASP A 1195 0.23 61.68 2.11
C ASP A 1195 1.07 60.78 3.02
N LYS A 1196 0.68 59.51 3.22
CA LYS A 1196 1.58 58.47 3.77
C LYS A 1196 2.67 58.09 2.77
N MET A 1197 2.35 57.92 1.48
CA MET A 1197 3.35 57.61 0.44
C MET A 1197 4.36 58.75 0.21
N LYS A 1198 3.93 60.03 0.25
CA LYS A 1198 4.83 61.19 0.12
C LYS A 1198 5.86 61.32 1.25
N ARG A 1199 5.59 60.75 2.44
CA ARG A 1199 6.52 60.77 3.59
C ARG A 1199 7.59 59.69 3.55
N ASN A 1200 7.47 58.71 2.66
CA ASN A 1200 8.42 57.62 2.45
C ASN A 1200 9.27 57.83 1.18
N LYS A 1201 9.75 59.07 0.96
CA LYS A 1201 10.61 59.45 -0.17
C LYS A 1201 11.70 60.43 0.24
#